data_AF-A0A9J7LMD7-F1
#
_entry.id   AF-A0A9J7LMD7-F1
#
_cell.length_a   1.000
_cell.length_b   1.000
_cell.length_c   1.000
_cell.angle_alpha   90.00
_cell.angle_beta   90.00
_cell.angle_gamma   90.00
#
_symmetry.space_group_name_H-M   'P 1'
#
loop_
_entity.id
_entity.type
_entity.pdbx_description
1 polymer ?
#
loop_
_entity_poly.entity_id
_entity_poly.type
_entity_poly.pdbx_seq_one_letter_code
_entity_poly.pdbx_strand_id
1 'polypeptide(L)'
;MAEAIHSQISGDFLECTICLEPFKEPKILPCLHTFCKGCLEKFVGKQGEGKFPCPTCRTETVLPAGGVAGLKNNFFVLSLRDTVQTHKSLVSKEDAKVSCGVCEEHVANHYCVVCAEFLCKNCTRVHRLLKTTRNHEVTGVAERKELLITKTSSSLPTCPKHKYEKLKFYCETCQHPICRDCTVLQHKDHKYVLLTDVVRDVRAKIKYKLATAGPKIEEYRDVAGVINEKQVELNTRSKKAADDIDAAAKEEIKYYSGLVRRKQTELKEKLAAVTAARSKQLSATADSVESTLGCLSSTVDFSQKVVEHGSDFDVMNVYSDVTARLESLLKGPTPDIPDDISYVRFDYRTDRKDREIIFGDIVADEQTTELLERTTMMFTENALQKFRQSKPNQRETELATSAESNLLTKLSCKLGSDWRRLGAALRIPQPRLDSIQARYSNAIQRTCKVMTVWMGGGDHGLPHDLKQLETVLTDMDRADLLDIVKTAYKDFIKEMPEVEVEPEASVDDQGVTTWSVQLPGRGKYVCKQTDLGVVTPCPVQLTYRTVNPSDYWPENEDWELIGPLIHIQCNHDDGVPVELLLPHILDLTQEDGSALTTDDVKAAQVVAGNITLHPADITPTHVITRHMKGSLWASVLQKLRALSANRRGLLTLFKASMTQDAVDVKAHIVSNTMDIVKALQEYMSQLDPKFYWWDSITCQGLRPHQIYCLQATVEGGTLDLADPGPPGGLEYEDTLDCNRIYPSFHMTVQRHPDSERLQLNLQLYPQGEDTNVVCSCKRRLYGGAAAGQITSEADVQLHFHFIKEKVSVYWKDLAFFLGFRRPDIDAIQYKPTNRDAKDCCMDMLEAWRRRRGDAATIQKLLRALTEAGLQDIVDQLNAMKI
;
A
#
# COMPACT_ATOMS: atom_id res chain seq x y z
N MET A 1 -39.02 -35.57 -31.63
CA MET A 1 -39.27 -34.12 -31.88
C MET A 1 -39.64 -33.37 -30.59
N ALA A 2 -40.37 -33.97 -29.65
CA ALA A 2 -40.64 -33.41 -28.31
C ALA A 2 -39.37 -33.29 -27.42
N GLU A 3 -38.52 -34.32 -27.43
CA GLU A 3 -37.21 -34.30 -26.73
C GLU A 3 -36.26 -33.23 -27.28
N ALA A 4 -36.41 -32.84 -28.55
CA ALA A 4 -35.57 -31.83 -29.19
C ALA A 4 -35.90 -30.38 -28.76
N ILE A 5 -37.14 -30.11 -28.35
CA ILE A 5 -37.51 -28.79 -27.79
C ILE A 5 -37.02 -28.68 -26.34
N HIS A 6 -37.03 -29.80 -25.61
CA HIS A 6 -36.55 -29.86 -24.24
C HIS A 6 -35.01 -29.84 -24.13
N SER A 7 -34.28 -30.24 -25.18
CA SER A 7 -32.81 -30.17 -25.22
C SER A 7 -32.25 -28.85 -25.76
N GLN A 8 -33.06 -28.05 -26.48
CA GLN A 8 -32.64 -26.77 -27.07
C GLN A 8 -32.96 -25.54 -26.22
N ILE A 9 -33.85 -25.65 -25.23
CA ILE A 9 -34.12 -24.59 -24.26
C ILE A 9 -33.37 -24.96 -22.98
N SER A 10 -32.20 -24.37 -22.75
CA SER A 10 -31.49 -24.54 -21.48
C SER A 10 -32.40 -24.15 -20.31
N GLY A 11 -32.26 -24.82 -19.15
CA GLY A 11 -33.04 -24.47 -17.95
C GLY A 11 -32.95 -22.98 -17.61
N ASP A 12 -31.76 -22.40 -17.84
CA ASP A 12 -31.42 -21.00 -17.67
C ASP A 12 -32.28 -20.03 -18.51
N PHE A 13 -32.84 -20.47 -19.64
CA PHE A 13 -33.64 -19.61 -20.52
C PHE A 13 -34.99 -19.20 -19.90
N LEU A 14 -35.47 -19.95 -18.91
CA LEU A 14 -36.75 -19.68 -18.21
C LEU A 14 -36.55 -19.13 -16.78
N GLU A 15 -35.31 -18.79 -16.42
CA GLU A 15 -34.93 -18.32 -15.10
C GLU A 15 -34.44 -16.87 -15.14
N CYS A 16 -34.75 -16.12 -14.10
CA CYS A 16 -34.35 -14.73 -13.96
C CYS A 16 -32.91 -14.65 -13.46
N THR A 17 -32.00 -13.96 -14.16
CA THR A 17 -30.59 -13.86 -13.75
C THR A 17 -30.33 -13.03 -12.49
N ILE A 18 -31.36 -12.40 -11.91
CA ILE A 18 -31.26 -11.66 -10.63
C ILE A 18 -31.62 -12.56 -9.45
N CYS A 19 -32.74 -13.28 -9.51
CA CYS A 19 -33.19 -14.14 -8.41
C CYS A 19 -32.89 -15.62 -8.63
N LEU A 20 -32.41 -16.00 -9.81
CA LEU A 20 -32.14 -17.38 -10.23
C LEU A 20 -33.34 -18.31 -10.02
N GLU A 21 -34.55 -17.74 -10.13
CA GLU A 21 -35.81 -18.47 -10.03
C GLU A 21 -36.59 -18.36 -11.35
N PRO A 22 -37.53 -19.29 -11.61
CA PRO A 22 -38.46 -19.18 -12.73
C PRO A 22 -39.15 -17.82 -12.76
N PHE A 23 -39.25 -17.22 -13.94
CA PHE A 23 -39.77 -15.86 -14.08
C PHE A 23 -41.15 -15.66 -13.43
N LYS A 24 -41.27 -14.64 -12.57
CA LYS A 24 -42.51 -14.14 -11.97
C LYS A 24 -42.79 -12.74 -12.53
N GLU A 25 -43.90 -12.57 -13.24
CA GLU A 25 -44.24 -11.35 -13.98
C GLU A 25 -43.05 -10.80 -14.82
N PRO A 26 -42.57 -11.54 -15.83
CA PRO A 26 -41.39 -11.16 -16.59
C PRO A 26 -41.60 -9.88 -17.41
N LYS A 27 -40.68 -8.94 -17.22
CA LYS A 27 -40.56 -7.70 -18.00
C LYS A 27 -39.38 -7.82 -18.96
N ILE A 28 -39.61 -7.46 -20.22
CA ILE A 28 -38.56 -7.41 -21.26
C ILE A 28 -38.08 -5.98 -21.46
N LEU A 29 -36.77 -5.79 -21.42
CA LEU A 29 -36.11 -4.50 -21.67
C LEU A 29 -35.89 -4.26 -23.17
N PRO A 30 -35.59 -3.03 -23.61
CA PRO A 30 -35.27 -2.73 -25.01
C PRO A 30 -34.07 -3.53 -25.55
N CYS A 31 -33.11 -3.86 -24.69
CA CYS A 31 -31.97 -4.73 -25.00
C CYS A 31 -32.32 -6.23 -25.05
N LEU A 32 -33.61 -6.58 -25.00
CA LEU A 32 -34.18 -7.93 -25.08
C LEU A 32 -33.90 -8.87 -23.90
N HIS A 33 -33.16 -8.43 -22.88
CA HIS A 33 -33.04 -9.16 -21.62
C HIS A 33 -34.36 -9.10 -20.82
N THR A 34 -34.67 -10.19 -20.13
CA THR A 34 -35.92 -10.38 -19.39
C THR A 34 -35.64 -10.63 -17.91
N PHE A 35 -36.44 -10.01 -17.04
CA PHE A 35 -36.29 -10.11 -15.58
C PHE A 35 -37.66 -10.13 -14.89
N CYS A 36 -37.75 -10.66 -13.68
CA CYS A 36 -38.96 -10.54 -12.86
C CYS A 36 -39.23 -9.07 -12.52
N LYS A 37 -40.50 -8.64 -12.59
CA LYS A 37 -40.92 -7.27 -12.21
C LYS A 37 -40.37 -6.87 -10.83
N GLY A 38 -40.58 -7.68 -9.80
CA GLY A 38 -40.09 -7.38 -8.45
C GLY A 38 -38.56 -7.35 -8.32
N CYS A 39 -37.83 -8.06 -9.19
CA CYS A 39 -36.36 -7.97 -9.22
C CYS A 39 -35.91 -6.63 -9.82
N LEU A 40 -36.55 -6.19 -10.90
CA LEU A 40 -36.28 -4.87 -11.49
C LEU A 40 -36.69 -3.72 -10.56
N GLU A 41 -37.80 -3.82 -9.84
CA GLU A 41 -38.22 -2.81 -8.86
C GLU A 41 -37.16 -2.61 -7.77
N LYS A 42 -36.59 -3.70 -7.24
CA LYS A 42 -35.48 -3.65 -6.27
C LYS A 42 -34.17 -3.13 -6.87
N PHE A 43 -33.90 -3.44 -8.13
CA PHE A 43 -32.69 -2.99 -8.82
C PHE A 43 -32.74 -1.49 -9.13
N VAL A 44 -33.87 -1.02 -9.64
CA VAL A 44 -34.12 0.39 -9.96
C VAL A 44 -34.23 1.25 -8.70
N GLY A 45 -34.83 0.74 -7.61
CA GLY A 45 -34.92 1.47 -6.34
C GLY A 45 -33.58 1.87 -5.71
N LYS A 46 -32.45 1.35 -6.23
CA LYS A 46 -31.09 1.72 -5.84
C LYS A 46 -30.45 2.81 -6.72
N GLN A 47 -31.08 3.19 -7.85
CA GLN A 47 -30.59 4.22 -8.77
C GLN A 47 -31.70 5.24 -9.07
N GLY A 48 -31.50 6.49 -8.66
CA GLY A 48 -32.45 7.58 -8.89
C GLY A 48 -32.50 8.08 -10.34
N GLU A 49 -33.65 8.62 -10.72
CA GLU A 49 -33.97 9.43 -11.91
C GLU A 49 -34.03 8.73 -13.30
N GLY A 50 -35.18 8.10 -13.59
CA GLY A 50 -35.73 7.98 -14.94
C GLY A 50 -35.05 6.99 -15.92
N LYS A 51 -33.81 6.58 -15.68
CA LYS A 51 -33.07 5.58 -16.48
C LYS A 51 -32.28 4.63 -15.60
N PHE A 52 -32.00 3.43 -16.10
CA PHE A 52 -31.15 2.45 -15.41
C PHE A 52 -30.40 1.54 -16.40
N PRO A 53 -29.20 1.05 -16.05
CA PRO A 53 -28.46 0.10 -16.88
C PRO A 53 -29.06 -1.31 -16.75
N CYS A 54 -29.18 -2.03 -17.87
CA CYS A 54 -29.60 -3.43 -17.85
C CYS A 54 -28.62 -4.27 -16.99
N PRO A 55 -29.09 -5.12 -16.06
CA PRO A 55 -28.22 -5.95 -15.22
C PRO A 55 -27.27 -6.89 -15.99
N THR A 56 -27.68 -7.38 -17.17
CA THR A 56 -26.87 -8.31 -17.97
C THR A 56 -25.90 -7.62 -18.93
N CYS A 57 -26.37 -6.66 -19.73
CA CYS A 57 -25.58 -6.05 -20.82
C CYS A 57 -25.24 -4.58 -20.58
N ARG A 58 -25.64 -4.00 -19.44
CA ARG A 58 -25.44 -2.59 -19.04
C ARG A 58 -26.01 -1.53 -19.99
N THR A 59 -26.70 -1.92 -21.07
CA THR A 59 -27.40 -1.00 -21.96
C THR A 59 -28.40 -0.15 -21.19
N GLU A 60 -28.30 1.17 -21.35
CA GLU A 60 -29.16 2.13 -20.66
C GLU A 60 -30.62 1.96 -21.11
N THR A 61 -31.53 1.84 -20.14
CA THR A 61 -32.98 1.67 -20.36
C THR A 61 -33.75 2.79 -19.69
N VAL A 62 -34.64 3.43 -20.46
CA VAL A 62 -35.52 4.49 -19.95
C VAL A 62 -36.74 3.87 -19.25
N LEU A 63 -37.08 4.38 -18.06
CA LEU A 63 -38.26 3.97 -17.31
C LEU A 63 -39.51 4.68 -17.83
N PRO A 64 -40.59 3.94 -18.15
CA PRO A 64 -41.88 4.54 -18.48
C PRO A 64 -42.49 5.30 -17.30
N ALA A 65 -43.49 6.15 -17.56
CA ALA A 65 -44.18 6.96 -16.53
C ALA A 65 -44.82 6.15 -15.38
N GLY A 66 -45.04 4.83 -15.56
CA GLY A 66 -45.49 3.90 -14.53
C GLY A 66 -44.36 3.10 -13.86
N GLY A 67 -43.11 3.56 -13.96
CA GLY A 67 -41.92 2.86 -13.48
C GLY A 67 -41.74 1.49 -14.13
N VAL A 68 -41.18 0.54 -13.37
CA VAL A 68 -40.94 -0.84 -13.82
C VAL A 68 -42.24 -1.55 -14.25
N ALA A 69 -43.37 -1.23 -13.63
CA ALA A 69 -44.68 -1.80 -13.99
C ALA A 69 -45.09 -1.43 -15.43
N GLY A 70 -44.63 -0.28 -15.94
CA GLY A 70 -44.88 0.20 -17.30
C GLY A 70 -44.08 -0.49 -18.40
N LEU A 71 -43.08 -1.32 -18.05
CA LEU A 71 -42.30 -2.08 -19.03
C LEU A 71 -43.14 -3.19 -19.69
N LYS A 72 -42.78 -3.58 -20.92
CA LYS A 72 -43.49 -4.62 -21.70
C LYS A 72 -43.37 -5.98 -21.00
N ASN A 73 -44.47 -6.73 -20.95
CA ASN A 73 -44.46 -8.11 -20.45
C ASN A 73 -43.88 -9.05 -21.52
N ASN A 74 -43.11 -10.06 -21.10
CA ASN A 74 -42.62 -11.11 -22.00
C ASN A 74 -43.61 -12.30 -22.05
N PHE A 75 -44.63 -12.20 -22.90
CA PHE A 75 -45.64 -13.26 -23.05
C PHE A 75 -45.09 -14.57 -23.61
N PHE A 76 -44.01 -14.52 -24.40
CA PHE A 76 -43.37 -15.72 -24.95
C PHE A 76 -42.77 -16.59 -23.84
N VAL A 77 -42.03 -15.98 -22.92
CA VAL A 77 -41.44 -16.67 -21.77
C VAL A 77 -42.52 -17.21 -20.81
N LEU A 78 -43.60 -16.45 -20.60
CA LEU A 78 -44.75 -16.93 -19.81
C LEU A 78 -45.39 -18.18 -20.42
N SER A 79 -45.74 -18.13 -21.71
CA SER A 79 -46.35 -19.27 -22.41
C SER A 79 -45.42 -20.49 -22.45
N LEU A 80 -44.13 -20.28 -22.65
CA LEU A 80 -43.14 -21.38 -22.61
C LEU A 80 -42.99 -21.97 -21.21
N ARG A 81 -42.86 -21.13 -20.18
CA ARG A 81 -42.81 -21.58 -18.78
C ARG A 81 -44.04 -22.40 -18.42
N ASP A 82 -45.24 -21.93 -18.75
CA ASP A 82 -46.49 -22.62 -18.43
C ASP A 82 -46.60 -23.96 -19.19
N THR A 83 -46.14 -23.99 -20.45
CA THR A 83 -46.08 -25.22 -21.26
C THR A 83 -45.08 -26.22 -20.68
N VAL A 84 -43.87 -25.77 -20.31
CA VAL A 84 -42.83 -26.61 -19.71
C VAL A 84 -43.24 -27.10 -18.32
N GLN A 85 -43.87 -26.27 -17.49
CA GLN A 85 -44.40 -26.66 -16.18
C GLN A 85 -45.52 -27.71 -16.33
N THR A 86 -46.44 -27.51 -17.27
CA THR A 86 -47.51 -28.48 -17.57
C THR A 86 -46.93 -29.80 -18.07
N HIS A 87 -45.90 -29.76 -18.92
CA HIS A 87 -45.22 -30.95 -19.42
C HIS A 87 -44.45 -31.68 -18.30
N LYS A 88 -43.71 -30.95 -17.45
CA LYS A 88 -42.99 -31.50 -16.30
C LYS A 88 -43.96 -32.20 -15.33
N SER A 89 -45.12 -31.61 -15.06
CA SER A 89 -46.18 -32.25 -14.26
C SER A 89 -46.75 -33.53 -14.87
N LEU A 90 -46.68 -33.69 -16.20
CA LEU A 90 -47.23 -34.83 -16.94
C LEU A 90 -46.19 -35.94 -17.23
N VAL A 91 -44.89 -35.60 -17.26
CA VAL A 91 -43.77 -36.50 -17.62
C VAL A 91 -42.95 -36.94 -16.42
N SER A 92 -42.88 -36.17 -15.32
CA SER A 92 -42.01 -36.51 -14.16
C SER A 92 -42.44 -37.74 -13.35
N LYS A 93 -43.51 -38.44 -13.73
CA LYS A 93 -44.00 -39.61 -13.01
C LYS A 93 -44.56 -40.62 -14.00
N GLU A 94 -43.71 -41.48 -14.54
CA GLU A 94 -44.13 -42.61 -15.37
C GLU A 94 -45.06 -43.59 -14.63
N ASP A 95 -45.17 -43.49 -13.29
CA ASP A 95 -46.08 -44.32 -12.47
C ASP A 95 -47.06 -43.56 -11.55
N ALA A 96 -47.16 -42.22 -11.58
CA ALA A 96 -48.09 -41.53 -10.68
C ALA A 96 -49.32 -40.96 -11.39
N LYS A 97 -50.46 -41.43 -10.93
CA LYS A 97 -51.80 -40.97 -11.26
C LYS A 97 -51.98 -39.50 -10.81
N VAL A 98 -52.25 -38.58 -11.75
CA VAL A 98 -52.55 -37.17 -11.46
C VAL A 98 -53.85 -37.08 -10.65
N SER A 99 -53.88 -36.31 -9.55
CA SER A 99 -55.08 -36.14 -8.72
C SER A 99 -56.07 -35.12 -9.31
N CYS A 100 -57.33 -35.25 -8.95
CA CYS A 100 -58.40 -34.33 -9.32
C CYS A 100 -58.26 -33.00 -8.56
N GLY A 101 -58.17 -31.87 -9.25
CA GLY A 101 -58.04 -30.54 -8.63
C GLY A 101 -59.29 -30.05 -7.90
N VAL A 102 -60.41 -30.78 -7.96
CA VAL A 102 -61.67 -30.41 -7.30
C VAL A 102 -61.91 -31.18 -6.01
N CYS A 103 -61.56 -32.47 -5.97
CA CYS A 103 -61.77 -33.29 -4.77
C CYS A 103 -60.47 -33.79 -4.13
N GLU A 104 -59.33 -33.66 -4.82
CA GLU A 104 -57.97 -34.02 -4.40
C GLU A 104 -57.72 -35.50 -4.03
N GLU A 105 -58.78 -36.28 -3.80
CA GLU A 105 -58.74 -37.68 -3.38
C GLU A 105 -58.63 -38.66 -4.55
N HIS A 106 -59.22 -38.31 -5.71
CA HIS A 106 -59.42 -39.24 -6.80
C HIS A 106 -58.52 -38.93 -7.99
N VAL A 107 -58.18 -39.97 -8.76
CA VAL A 107 -57.35 -39.85 -9.96
C VAL A 107 -58.12 -39.12 -11.07
N ALA A 108 -57.50 -38.08 -11.61
CA ALA A 108 -57.98 -37.35 -12.76
C ALA A 108 -57.91 -38.19 -14.02
N ASN A 109 -59.02 -38.24 -14.73
CA ASN A 109 -59.14 -38.94 -16.02
C ASN A 109 -59.37 -37.96 -17.17
N HIS A 110 -59.85 -36.76 -16.85
CA HIS A 110 -60.18 -35.73 -17.82
C HIS A 110 -59.55 -34.40 -17.43
N TYR A 111 -59.40 -33.52 -18.40
CA TYR A 111 -58.89 -32.17 -18.24
C TYR A 111 -59.87 -31.20 -18.90
N CYS A 112 -60.30 -30.18 -18.17
CA CYS A 112 -61.15 -29.13 -18.71
C CYS A 112 -60.29 -28.04 -19.34
N VAL A 113 -60.43 -27.81 -20.65
CA VAL A 113 -59.64 -26.82 -21.40
C VAL A 113 -59.96 -25.39 -20.96
N VAL A 114 -61.21 -25.16 -20.58
CA VAL A 114 -61.71 -23.82 -20.23
C VAL A 114 -61.36 -23.45 -18.79
N CYS A 115 -61.46 -24.40 -17.85
CA CYS A 115 -61.10 -24.18 -16.45
C CYS A 115 -59.61 -24.42 -16.16
N ALA A 116 -58.89 -25.06 -17.09
CA ALA A 116 -57.52 -25.51 -16.91
C ALA A 116 -57.31 -26.51 -15.76
N GLU A 117 -58.35 -27.26 -15.38
CA GLU A 117 -58.36 -28.15 -14.21
C GLU A 117 -58.41 -29.64 -14.57
N PHE A 118 -57.75 -30.46 -13.75
CA PHE A 118 -57.78 -31.92 -13.82
C PHE A 118 -58.98 -32.48 -13.04
N LEU A 119 -59.79 -33.32 -13.68
CA LEU A 119 -61.06 -33.83 -13.14
C LEU A 119 -61.09 -35.36 -13.10
N CYS A 120 -61.48 -35.94 -11.96
CA CYS A 120 -61.86 -37.35 -11.89
C CYS A 120 -63.20 -37.57 -12.60
N LYS A 121 -63.58 -38.84 -12.84
CA LYS A 121 -64.86 -39.17 -13.50
C LYS A 121 -66.08 -38.53 -12.81
N ASN A 122 -66.10 -38.51 -11.48
CA ASN A 122 -67.20 -37.94 -10.70
C ASN A 122 -67.25 -36.40 -10.81
N CYS A 123 -66.12 -35.72 -10.62
CA CYS A 123 -66.05 -34.26 -10.77
C CYS A 123 -66.32 -33.83 -12.22
N THR A 124 -65.93 -34.63 -13.21
CA THR A 124 -66.25 -34.39 -14.63
C THR A 124 -67.76 -34.42 -14.87
N ARG A 125 -68.47 -35.38 -14.26
CA ARG A 125 -69.93 -35.47 -14.36
C ARG A 125 -70.60 -34.25 -13.75
N VAL A 126 -70.19 -33.84 -12.55
CA VAL A 126 -70.71 -32.63 -11.90
C VAL A 126 -70.41 -31.38 -12.73
N HIS A 127 -69.19 -31.29 -13.29
CA HIS A 127 -68.77 -30.20 -14.17
C HIS A 127 -69.62 -30.08 -15.43
N ARG A 128 -70.10 -31.20 -15.98
CA ARG A 128 -71.01 -31.22 -17.14
C ARG A 128 -72.48 -30.90 -16.79
N LEU A 129 -72.87 -31.04 -15.52
CA LEU A 129 -74.24 -30.81 -15.06
C LEU A 129 -74.48 -29.37 -14.58
N LEU A 130 -73.44 -28.69 -14.11
CA LEU A 130 -73.50 -27.29 -13.69
C LEU A 130 -73.79 -26.37 -14.88
N LYS A 131 -74.81 -25.52 -14.77
CA LYS A 131 -75.24 -24.59 -15.83
C LYS A 131 -74.10 -23.70 -16.35
N THR A 132 -73.17 -23.33 -15.48
CA THR A 132 -72.01 -22.48 -15.78
C THR A 132 -70.87 -23.20 -16.50
N THR A 133 -70.72 -24.51 -16.32
CA THR A 133 -69.56 -25.27 -16.82
C THR A 133 -69.91 -26.38 -17.80
N ARG A 134 -71.21 -26.60 -18.08
CA ARG A 134 -71.69 -27.66 -18.99
C ARG A 134 -71.18 -27.56 -20.44
N ASN A 135 -70.85 -26.34 -20.88
CA ASN A 135 -70.35 -26.06 -22.24
C ASN A 135 -68.82 -26.08 -22.32
N HIS A 136 -68.13 -26.34 -21.22
CA HIS A 136 -66.68 -26.38 -21.23
C HIS A 136 -66.18 -27.62 -21.97
N GLU A 137 -65.18 -27.42 -22.84
CA GLU A 137 -64.51 -28.52 -23.53
C GLU A 137 -63.68 -29.33 -22.52
N VAL A 138 -63.94 -30.64 -22.45
CA VAL A 138 -63.28 -31.56 -21.52
C VAL A 138 -62.68 -32.71 -22.32
N THR A 139 -61.36 -32.82 -22.29
CA THR A 139 -60.55 -33.81 -23.03
C THR A 139 -59.99 -34.88 -22.09
N GLY A 140 -59.66 -36.07 -22.60
CA GLY A 140 -58.97 -37.09 -21.79
C GLY A 140 -57.56 -36.65 -21.38
N VAL A 141 -57.08 -37.05 -20.20
CA VAL A 141 -55.69 -36.73 -19.77
C VAL A 141 -54.65 -37.37 -20.70
N ALA A 142 -54.92 -38.57 -21.23
CA ALA A 142 -54.05 -39.24 -22.21
C ALA A 142 -54.04 -38.52 -23.57
N GLU A 143 -55.20 -38.12 -24.07
CA GLU A 143 -55.37 -37.34 -25.32
C GLU A 143 -54.70 -35.96 -25.23
N ARG A 144 -54.72 -35.34 -24.04
CA ARG A 144 -54.03 -34.07 -23.76
C ARG A 144 -52.51 -34.22 -23.76
N LYS A 145 -51.95 -35.37 -23.33
CA LYS A 145 -50.50 -35.64 -23.37
C LYS A 145 -49.97 -35.64 -24.81
N GLU A 146 -50.72 -36.19 -25.77
CA GLU A 146 -50.34 -36.15 -27.20
C GLU A 146 -50.53 -34.76 -27.85
N LEU A 147 -51.57 -34.02 -27.48
CA LEU A 147 -51.83 -32.67 -28.04
C LEU A 147 -50.81 -31.61 -27.56
N LEU A 148 -50.29 -31.73 -26.34
CA LEU A 148 -49.24 -30.86 -25.79
C LEU A 148 -47.89 -31.02 -26.50
N ILE A 149 -47.66 -32.13 -27.20
CA ILE A 149 -46.42 -32.44 -27.92
C ILE A 149 -46.39 -31.77 -29.31
N THR A 150 -47.54 -31.42 -29.89
CA THR A 150 -47.63 -30.99 -31.30
C THR A 150 -48.25 -29.61 -31.52
N LYS A 151 -48.95 -29.02 -30.54
CA LYS A 151 -49.49 -27.65 -30.65
C LYS A 151 -49.25 -26.85 -29.37
N THR A 152 -48.45 -25.79 -29.49
CA THR A 152 -48.52 -24.65 -28.56
C THR A 152 -49.95 -24.13 -28.57
N SER A 153 -50.57 -24.07 -27.38
CA SER A 153 -51.94 -23.65 -27.18
C SER A 153 -52.23 -22.32 -27.90
N SER A 154 -53.16 -22.32 -28.83
CA SER A 154 -53.60 -21.18 -29.63
C SER A 154 -54.53 -20.23 -28.85
N SER A 155 -54.32 -20.06 -27.54
CA SER A 155 -55.05 -19.07 -26.74
C SER A 155 -54.30 -17.75 -26.73
N LEU A 156 -54.86 -16.73 -27.41
CA LEU A 156 -54.34 -15.36 -27.33
C LEU A 156 -54.29 -14.90 -25.87
N PRO A 157 -53.18 -14.26 -25.44
CA PRO A 157 -53.05 -13.74 -24.08
C PRO A 157 -54.14 -12.72 -23.74
N THR A 158 -54.52 -12.69 -22.46
CA THR A 158 -55.45 -11.71 -21.90
C THR A 158 -54.77 -10.37 -21.72
N CYS A 159 -55.52 -9.28 -21.90
CA CYS A 159 -55.03 -7.92 -21.74
C CYS A 159 -54.68 -7.64 -20.27
N PRO A 160 -53.49 -7.06 -19.98
CA PRO A 160 -53.11 -6.71 -18.61
C PRO A 160 -53.97 -5.62 -17.99
N LYS A 161 -54.64 -4.78 -18.82
CA LYS A 161 -55.57 -3.74 -18.36
C LYS A 161 -57.02 -4.23 -18.27
N HIS A 162 -57.39 -5.24 -19.06
CA HIS A 162 -58.77 -5.75 -19.17
C HIS A 162 -58.76 -7.28 -18.98
N LYS A 163 -59.02 -7.72 -17.74
CA LYS A 163 -58.79 -9.10 -17.24
C LYS A 163 -59.55 -10.23 -17.95
N TYR A 164 -60.46 -9.92 -18.87
CA TYR A 164 -61.25 -10.92 -19.61
C TYR A 164 -61.16 -10.77 -21.14
N GLU A 165 -60.47 -9.73 -21.63
CA GLU A 165 -60.39 -9.45 -23.06
C GLU A 165 -59.06 -9.92 -23.67
N LYS A 166 -59.15 -10.58 -24.82
CA LYS A 166 -57.97 -11.13 -25.53
C LYS A 166 -57.31 -10.08 -26.42
N LEU A 167 -55.97 -10.12 -26.49
CA LEU A 167 -55.18 -9.25 -27.37
C LEU A 167 -55.29 -9.70 -28.84
N LYS A 168 -56.30 -9.19 -29.56
CA LYS A 168 -56.60 -9.57 -30.95
C LYS A 168 -56.07 -8.60 -32.00
N PHE A 169 -55.77 -7.36 -31.62
CA PHE A 169 -55.40 -6.29 -32.54
C PHE A 169 -53.94 -5.87 -32.31
N TYR A 170 -53.32 -5.28 -33.32
CA TYR A 170 -52.00 -4.67 -33.25
C TYR A 170 -52.14 -3.18 -33.55
N CYS A 171 -51.71 -2.33 -32.62
CA CYS A 171 -51.67 -0.89 -32.84
C CYS A 171 -50.37 -0.52 -33.56
N GLU A 172 -50.47 -0.01 -34.79
CA GLU A 172 -49.30 0.41 -35.58
C GLU A 172 -48.68 1.70 -35.01
N THR A 173 -49.50 2.58 -34.44
CA THR A 173 -49.04 3.83 -33.82
C THR A 173 -48.19 3.56 -32.57
N CYS A 174 -48.64 2.68 -31.68
CA CYS A 174 -47.95 2.38 -30.41
C CYS A 174 -47.02 1.16 -30.48
N GLN A 175 -47.02 0.44 -31.61
CA GLN A 175 -46.19 -0.74 -31.87
C GLN A 175 -46.31 -1.86 -30.80
N HIS A 176 -47.54 -2.18 -30.39
CA HIS A 176 -47.81 -3.30 -29.48
C HIS A 176 -49.22 -3.91 -29.66
N PRO A 177 -49.46 -5.16 -29.24
CA PRO A 177 -50.79 -5.77 -29.25
C PRO A 177 -51.75 -5.08 -28.28
N ILE A 178 -53.03 -5.00 -28.65
CA ILE A 178 -54.13 -4.42 -27.85
C ILE A 178 -55.40 -5.29 -27.94
N CYS A 179 -56.31 -5.15 -26.96
CA CYS A 179 -57.63 -5.81 -26.99
C CYS A 179 -58.71 -4.87 -27.54
N ARG A 180 -59.95 -5.37 -27.68
CA ARG A 180 -61.10 -4.58 -28.15
C ARG A 180 -61.38 -3.36 -27.27
N ASP A 181 -61.33 -3.51 -25.95
CA ASP A 181 -61.60 -2.39 -25.05
C ASP A 181 -60.52 -1.30 -25.16
N CYS A 182 -59.26 -1.69 -25.42
CA CYS A 182 -58.18 -0.74 -25.64
C CYS A 182 -58.38 0.11 -26.90
N THR A 183 -58.99 -0.43 -27.97
CA THR A 183 -59.25 0.35 -29.20
C THR A 183 -60.27 1.46 -28.95
N VAL A 184 -61.19 1.27 -28.00
CA VAL A 184 -62.24 2.25 -27.70
C VAL A 184 -61.79 3.27 -26.66
N LEU A 185 -61.00 2.85 -25.66
CA LEU A 185 -60.65 3.69 -24.51
C LEU A 185 -59.37 4.50 -24.71
N GLN A 186 -58.25 3.83 -25.04
CA GLN A 186 -56.91 4.44 -25.02
C GLN A 186 -56.29 4.64 -26.40
N HIS A 187 -56.80 3.93 -27.41
CA HIS A 187 -56.27 3.94 -28.77
C HIS A 187 -57.34 4.35 -29.80
N LYS A 188 -58.30 5.20 -29.39
CA LYS A 188 -59.45 5.61 -30.21
C LYS A 188 -59.02 6.23 -31.55
N ASP A 189 -57.98 7.06 -31.52
CA ASP A 189 -57.47 7.80 -32.69
C ASP A 189 -56.20 7.17 -33.28
N HIS A 190 -55.82 5.97 -32.84
CA HIS A 190 -54.63 5.27 -33.34
C HIS A 190 -54.97 4.30 -34.47
N LYS A 191 -54.03 4.13 -35.40
CA LYS A 191 -54.15 3.12 -36.45
C LYS A 191 -53.90 1.73 -35.86
N TYR A 192 -54.83 0.81 -36.07
CA TYR A 192 -54.70 -0.57 -35.65
C TYR A 192 -55.27 -1.55 -36.69
N VAL A 193 -54.76 -2.77 -36.67
CA VAL A 193 -55.07 -3.86 -37.60
C VAL A 193 -55.25 -5.17 -36.84
N LEU A 194 -55.83 -6.21 -37.46
CA LEU A 194 -55.83 -7.53 -36.83
C LEU A 194 -54.41 -8.09 -36.77
N LEU A 195 -54.07 -8.72 -35.64
CA LEU A 195 -52.75 -9.31 -35.44
C LEU A 195 -52.42 -10.37 -36.51
N THR A 196 -53.44 -11.13 -36.95
CA THR A 196 -53.31 -12.16 -37.99
C THR A 196 -52.82 -11.62 -39.33
N ASP A 197 -53.15 -10.36 -39.63
CA ASP A 197 -52.96 -9.79 -40.97
C ASP A 197 -51.52 -9.29 -41.15
N VAL A 198 -50.86 -8.88 -40.06
CA VAL A 198 -49.50 -8.32 -40.09
C VAL A 198 -48.41 -9.29 -39.63
N VAL A 199 -48.75 -10.31 -38.83
CA VAL A 199 -47.75 -11.20 -38.23
C VAL A 199 -46.91 -11.93 -39.28
N ARG A 200 -47.50 -12.31 -40.42
CA ARG A 200 -46.76 -13.00 -41.50
C ARG A 200 -45.61 -12.15 -42.02
N ASP A 201 -45.89 -10.89 -42.34
CA ASP A 201 -44.93 -9.99 -42.97
C ASP A 201 -43.87 -9.54 -41.96
N VAL A 202 -44.26 -9.26 -40.71
CA VAL A 202 -43.32 -8.95 -39.62
C VAL A 202 -42.41 -10.15 -39.32
N ARG A 203 -42.95 -11.37 -39.30
CA ARG A 203 -42.16 -12.59 -39.11
C ARG A 203 -41.15 -12.80 -40.24
N ALA A 204 -41.54 -12.53 -41.49
CA ALA A 204 -40.63 -12.59 -42.63
C ALA A 204 -39.48 -11.58 -42.50
N LYS A 205 -39.78 -10.33 -42.11
CA LYS A 205 -38.75 -9.29 -41.84
C LYS A 205 -37.78 -9.71 -40.74
N ILE A 206 -38.27 -10.28 -39.63
CA ILE A 206 -37.41 -10.78 -38.54
C ILE A 206 -36.54 -11.94 -39.03
N LYS A 207 -37.11 -12.92 -39.74
CA LYS A 207 -36.34 -14.05 -40.32
C LYS A 207 -35.25 -13.58 -41.26
N TYR A 208 -35.52 -12.58 -42.10
CA TYR A 208 -34.52 -11.99 -42.99
C TYR A 208 -33.36 -11.39 -42.18
N LYS A 209 -33.65 -10.56 -41.17
CA LYS A 209 -32.61 -9.96 -40.31
C LYS A 209 -31.82 -11.01 -39.53
N LEU A 210 -32.46 -12.08 -39.05
CA LEU A 210 -31.78 -13.20 -38.41
C LEU A 210 -30.84 -13.93 -39.37
N ALA A 211 -31.27 -14.14 -40.61
CA ALA A 211 -30.43 -14.74 -41.65
C ALA A 211 -29.23 -13.86 -42.01
N THR A 212 -29.37 -12.53 -41.92
CA THR A 212 -28.24 -11.59 -42.14
C THR A 212 -27.29 -11.51 -40.93
N ALA A 213 -27.78 -11.74 -39.71
CA ALA A 213 -26.96 -11.73 -38.50
C ALA A 213 -26.07 -12.97 -38.38
N GLY A 214 -26.52 -14.14 -38.87
CA GLY A 214 -25.77 -15.39 -38.82
C GLY A 214 -24.35 -15.30 -39.40
N PRO A 215 -24.16 -14.85 -40.65
CA PRO A 215 -22.82 -14.65 -41.23
C PRO A 215 -21.94 -13.71 -40.43
N LYS A 216 -22.51 -12.66 -39.83
CA LYS A 216 -21.75 -11.72 -39.01
C LYS A 216 -21.26 -12.37 -37.72
N ILE A 217 -22.04 -13.29 -37.13
CA ILE A 217 -21.62 -14.08 -35.96
C ILE A 217 -20.42 -14.96 -36.31
N GLU A 218 -20.45 -15.64 -37.47
CA GLU A 218 -19.34 -16.48 -37.90
C GLU A 218 -18.10 -15.65 -38.25
N GLU A 219 -18.25 -14.48 -38.89
CA GLU A 219 -17.14 -13.54 -39.09
C GLU A 219 -16.47 -13.15 -37.76
N TYR A 220 -17.25 -12.82 -36.72
CA TYR A 220 -16.70 -12.54 -35.40
C TYR A 220 -16.07 -13.77 -34.73
N ARG A 221 -16.61 -14.97 -34.98
CA ARG A 221 -16.04 -16.23 -34.48
C ARG A 221 -14.69 -16.53 -35.12
N ASP A 222 -14.56 -16.30 -36.43
CA ASP A 222 -13.31 -16.47 -37.17
C ASP A 222 -12.25 -15.48 -36.65
N VAL A 223 -12.62 -14.21 -36.48
CA VAL A 223 -11.73 -13.20 -35.87
C VAL A 223 -11.32 -13.60 -34.45
N ALA A 224 -12.24 -14.11 -33.64
CA ALA A 224 -11.92 -14.62 -32.30
C ALA A 224 -10.95 -15.82 -32.36
N GLY A 225 -11.10 -16.70 -33.34
CA GLY A 225 -10.17 -17.80 -33.62
C GLY A 225 -8.76 -17.30 -33.92
N VAL A 226 -8.64 -16.34 -34.85
CA VAL A 226 -7.36 -15.70 -35.19
C VAL A 226 -6.72 -15.02 -33.99
N ILE A 227 -7.50 -14.31 -33.17
CA ILE A 227 -7.00 -13.68 -31.94
C ILE A 227 -6.46 -14.75 -30.98
N ASN A 228 -7.16 -15.86 -30.81
CA ASN A 228 -6.72 -16.95 -29.94
C ASN A 228 -5.43 -17.60 -30.47
N GLU A 229 -5.32 -17.84 -31.79
CA GLU A 229 -4.09 -18.33 -32.42
C GLU A 229 -2.92 -17.36 -32.18
N LYS A 230 -3.15 -16.06 -32.37
CA LYS A 230 -2.14 -15.02 -32.12
C LYS A 230 -1.75 -14.94 -30.64
N GLN A 231 -2.68 -15.15 -29.73
CA GLN A 231 -2.40 -15.21 -28.29
C GLN A 231 -1.51 -16.40 -27.95
N VAL A 232 -1.78 -17.58 -28.52
CA VAL A 232 -0.95 -18.77 -28.33
C VAL A 232 0.44 -18.57 -28.93
N GLU A 233 0.52 -17.98 -30.13
CA GLU A 233 1.79 -17.64 -30.79
C GLU A 233 2.62 -16.66 -29.94
N LEU A 234 2.00 -15.60 -29.42
CA LEU A 234 2.64 -14.63 -28.54
C LEU A 234 3.17 -15.29 -27.27
N ASN A 235 2.35 -16.08 -26.59
CA ASN A 235 2.76 -16.78 -25.37
C ASN A 235 3.94 -17.73 -25.63
N THR A 236 3.94 -18.41 -26.78
CA THR A 236 5.03 -19.32 -27.17
C THR A 236 6.32 -18.54 -27.44
N ARG A 237 6.25 -17.44 -28.19
CA ARG A 237 7.40 -16.57 -28.47
C ARG A 237 7.94 -15.91 -27.20
N SER A 238 7.05 -15.44 -26.32
CA SER A 238 7.40 -14.86 -25.01
C SER A 238 8.15 -15.86 -24.13
N LYS A 239 7.64 -17.11 -24.04
CA LYS A 239 8.31 -18.16 -23.29
C LYS A 239 9.71 -18.45 -23.84
N LYS A 240 9.84 -18.57 -25.17
CA LYS A 240 11.14 -18.78 -25.82
C LYS A 240 12.10 -17.62 -25.53
N ALA A 241 11.64 -16.38 -25.62
CA ALA A 241 12.47 -15.21 -25.32
C ALA A 241 12.93 -15.22 -23.84
N ALA A 242 12.07 -15.63 -22.90
CA ALA A 242 12.46 -15.80 -21.51
C ALA A 242 13.55 -16.88 -21.33
N ASP A 243 13.39 -18.03 -21.99
CA ASP A 243 14.40 -19.10 -21.98
C ASP A 243 15.75 -18.64 -22.58
N ASP A 244 15.71 -17.82 -23.64
CA ASP A 244 16.89 -17.24 -24.28
C ASP A 244 17.59 -16.20 -23.37
N ILE A 245 16.83 -15.37 -22.63
CA ILE A 245 17.36 -14.44 -21.61
C ILE A 245 18.07 -15.22 -20.51
N ASP A 246 17.46 -16.29 -20.00
CA ASP A 246 18.04 -17.14 -18.96
C ASP A 246 19.34 -17.80 -19.45
N ALA A 247 19.40 -18.22 -20.71
CA ALA A 247 20.60 -18.78 -21.31
C ALA A 247 21.71 -17.74 -21.45
N ALA A 248 21.39 -16.52 -21.91
CA ALA A 248 22.35 -15.42 -22.03
C ALA A 248 22.91 -15.02 -20.65
N ALA A 249 22.06 -14.93 -19.63
CA ALA A 249 22.48 -14.64 -18.27
C ALA A 249 23.46 -15.68 -17.72
N LYS A 250 23.20 -16.97 -17.97
CA LYS A 250 24.09 -18.06 -17.54
C LYS A 250 25.48 -17.98 -18.17
N GLU A 251 25.59 -17.66 -19.45
CA GLU A 251 26.89 -17.52 -20.12
C GLU A 251 27.67 -16.28 -19.65
N GLU A 252 27.01 -15.14 -19.42
CA GLU A 252 27.66 -13.94 -18.86
C GLU A 252 28.13 -14.16 -17.42
N ILE A 253 27.29 -14.78 -16.56
CA ILE A 253 27.68 -15.14 -15.19
C ILE A 253 28.94 -16.01 -15.21
N LYS A 254 29.00 -16.98 -16.13
CA LYS A 254 30.15 -17.87 -16.30
C LYS A 254 31.39 -17.10 -16.78
N TYR A 255 31.25 -16.16 -17.71
CA TYR A 255 32.32 -15.29 -18.17
C TYR A 255 32.89 -14.43 -17.04
N TYR A 256 32.05 -13.67 -16.33
CA TYR A 256 32.48 -12.80 -15.22
C TYR A 256 33.04 -13.60 -14.05
N SER A 257 32.42 -14.73 -13.69
CA SER A 257 32.97 -15.64 -12.67
C SER A 257 34.36 -16.12 -13.05
N GLY A 258 34.58 -16.45 -14.33
CA GLY A 258 35.90 -16.80 -14.85
C GLY A 258 36.91 -15.65 -14.75
N LEU A 259 36.51 -14.42 -15.06
CA LEU A 259 37.36 -13.23 -14.94
C LEU A 259 37.74 -12.95 -13.48
N VAL A 260 36.76 -13.01 -12.56
CA VAL A 260 36.99 -12.82 -11.12
C VAL A 260 37.92 -13.90 -10.58
N ARG A 261 37.70 -15.18 -10.93
CA ARG A 261 38.59 -16.28 -10.53
C ARG A 261 40.02 -16.07 -11.05
N ARG A 262 40.20 -15.66 -12.31
CA ARG A 262 41.53 -15.35 -12.85
C ARG A 262 42.23 -14.25 -12.08
N LYS A 263 41.53 -13.15 -11.78
CA LYS A 263 42.09 -12.05 -10.98
C LYS A 263 42.39 -12.45 -9.54
N GLN A 264 41.55 -13.29 -8.94
CA GLN A 264 41.79 -13.86 -7.63
C GLN A 264 43.09 -14.70 -7.63
N THR A 265 43.29 -15.55 -8.62
CA THR A 265 44.51 -16.35 -8.77
C THR A 265 45.73 -15.46 -8.98
N GLU A 266 45.66 -14.47 -9.87
CA GLU A 266 46.75 -13.52 -10.12
C GLU A 266 47.19 -12.78 -8.84
N LEU A 267 46.23 -12.32 -8.01
CA LEU A 267 46.54 -11.65 -6.74
C LEU A 267 47.17 -12.60 -5.72
N LYS A 268 46.68 -13.85 -5.65
CA LYS A 268 47.27 -14.88 -4.78
C LYS A 268 48.70 -15.25 -5.21
N GLU A 269 48.96 -15.32 -6.51
CA GLU A 269 50.30 -15.57 -7.05
C GLU A 269 51.25 -14.42 -6.74
N LYS A 270 50.81 -13.16 -6.90
CA LYS A 270 51.60 -11.98 -6.50
C LYS A 270 51.91 -11.98 -5.02
N LEU A 271 50.93 -12.29 -4.17
CA LEU A 271 51.12 -12.42 -2.73
C LEU A 271 52.18 -13.48 -2.42
N ALA A 272 52.03 -14.68 -3.00
CA ALA A 272 52.97 -15.78 -2.83
C ALA A 272 54.40 -15.39 -3.25
N ALA A 273 54.55 -14.70 -4.39
CA ALA A 273 55.83 -14.23 -4.88
C ALA A 273 56.50 -13.22 -3.93
N VAL A 274 55.76 -12.24 -3.43
CA VAL A 274 56.26 -11.26 -2.45
C VAL A 274 56.68 -11.94 -1.15
N THR A 275 55.86 -12.86 -0.64
CA THR A 275 56.19 -13.61 0.58
C THR A 275 57.41 -14.51 0.39
N ALA A 276 57.54 -15.17 -0.76
CA ALA A 276 58.67 -16.03 -1.06
C ALA A 276 59.97 -15.23 -1.19
N ALA A 277 59.94 -14.07 -1.85
CA ALA A 277 61.10 -13.19 -1.98
C ALA A 277 61.58 -12.68 -0.61
N ARG A 278 60.66 -12.20 0.23
CA ARG A 278 60.97 -11.72 1.58
C ARG A 278 61.45 -12.85 2.51
N SER A 279 60.83 -14.02 2.43
CA SER A 279 61.30 -15.21 3.17
C SER A 279 62.72 -15.62 2.77
N LYS A 280 63.07 -15.53 1.48
CA LYS A 280 64.43 -15.80 1.00
C LYS A 280 65.43 -14.77 1.52
N GLN A 281 65.05 -13.48 1.56
CA GLN A 281 65.88 -12.41 2.12
C GLN A 281 66.12 -12.59 3.63
N LEU A 282 65.07 -12.96 4.39
CA LEU A 282 65.19 -13.29 5.81
C LEU A 282 66.10 -14.50 6.04
N SER A 283 65.95 -15.57 5.24
CA SER A 283 66.82 -16.76 5.32
C SER A 283 68.28 -16.41 5.06
N ALA A 284 68.58 -15.66 3.99
CA ALA A 284 69.95 -15.27 3.68
C ALA A 284 70.57 -14.38 4.79
N THR A 285 69.76 -13.52 5.41
CA THR A 285 70.20 -12.70 6.55
C THR A 285 70.44 -13.58 7.78
N ALA A 286 69.57 -14.55 8.06
CA ALA A 286 69.72 -15.51 9.15
C ALA A 286 70.99 -16.36 8.98
N ASP A 287 71.24 -16.90 7.79
CA ASP A 287 72.45 -17.69 7.49
C ASP A 287 73.73 -16.85 7.71
N SER A 288 73.69 -15.57 7.30
CA SER A 288 74.81 -14.63 7.54
C SER A 288 75.03 -14.37 9.03
N VAL A 289 73.96 -14.15 9.80
CA VAL A 289 74.03 -13.94 11.26
C VAL A 289 74.58 -15.19 11.93
N GLU A 290 74.07 -16.38 11.62
CA GLU A 290 74.51 -17.66 12.20
C GLU A 290 75.99 -17.93 11.91
N SER A 291 76.45 -17.66 10.68
CA SER A 291 77.86 -17.78 10.32
C SER A 291 78.76 -16.83 11.13
N THR A 292 78.37 -15.55 11.26
CA THR A 292 79.13 -14.58 12.07
C THR A 292 79.15 -14.94 13.55
N LEU A 293 78.03 -15.40 14.09
CA LEU A 293 77.89 -15.84 15.47
C LEU A 293 78.77 -17.07 15.75
N GLY A 294 78.78 -18.06 14.85
CA GLY A 294 79.65 -19.22 14.96
C GLY A 294 81.13 -18.85 14.95
N CYS A 295 81.53 -17.91 14.08
CA CYS A 295 82.90 -17.41 14.04
C CYS A 295 83.28 -16.64 15.32
N LEU A 296 82.39 -15.80 15.84
CA LEU A 296 82.63 -15.03 17.05
C LEU A 296 82.71 -15.96 18.27
N SER A 297 81.76 -16.88 18.41
CA SER A 297 81.72 -17.87 19.51
C SER A 297 82.98 -18.72 19.55
N SER A 298 83.38 -19.32 18.43
CA SER A 298 84.59 -20.16 18.39
C SER A 298 85.88 -19.36 18.66
N THR A 299 85.95 -18.12 18.19
CA THR A 299 87.09 -17.22 18.48
C THR A 299 87.13 -16.88 19.97
N VAL A 300 85.99 -16.55 20.58
CA VAL A 300 85.89 -16.26 22.02
C VAL A 300 86.24 -17.50 22.85
N ASP A 301 85.70 -18.68 22.52
CA ASP A 301 85.98 -19.93 23.24
C ASP A 301 87.47 -20.28 23.22
N PHE A 302 88.12 -20.14 22.06
CA PHE A 302 89.56 -20.36 21.94
C PHE A 302 90.34 -19.34 22.77
N SER A 303 90.00 -18.05 22.63
CA SER A 303 90.66 -16.95 23.35
C SER A 303 90.56 -17.14 24.86
N GLN A 304 89.38 -17.54 25.34
CA GLN A 304 89.11 -17.77 26.75
C GLN A 304 89.91 -18.97 27.29
N LYS A 305 89.96 -20.08 26.56
CA LYS A 305 90.80 -21.24 26.93
C LYS A 305 92.29 -20.90 27.01
N VAL A 306 92.79 -20.09 26.08
CA VAL A 306 94.19 -19.63 26.10
C VAL A 306 94.47 -18.75 27.32
N VAL A 307 93.54 -17.87 27.69
CA VAL A 307 93.70 -16.99 28.87
C VAL A 307 93.59 -17.77 30.18
N GLU A 308 92.66 -18.73 30.29
CA GLU A 308 92.40 -19.47 31.53
C GLU A 308 93.42 -20.60 31.80
N HIS A 309 93.98 -21.20 30.74
CA HIS A 309 94.78 -22.42 30.86
C HIS A 309 96.12 -22.39 30.12
N GLY A 310 96.39 -21.37 29.30
CA GLY A 310 97.64 -21.24 28.56
C GLY A 310 98.82 -20.82 29.45
N SER A 311 100.03 -21.21 29.06
CA SER A 311 101.24 -20.65 29.69
C SER A 311 101.50 -19.22 29.19
N ASP A 312 102.32 -18.44 29.90
CA ASP A 312 102.70 -17.08 29.49
C ASP A 312 103.27 -17.04 28.06
N PHE A 313 103.97 -18.10 27.63
CA PHE A 313 104.46 -18.23 26.26
C PHE A 313 103.33 -18.43 25.26
N ASP A 314 102.36 -19.30 25.54
CA ASP A 314 101.22 -19.58 24.65
C ASP A 314 100.37 -18.31 24.46
N VAL A 315 100.12 -17.57 25.55
CA VAL A 315 99.39 -16.29 25.53
C VAL A 315 100.11 -15.28 24.65
N MET A 316 101.43 -15.10 24.83
CA MET A 316 102.21 -14.15 24.03
C MET A 316 102.35 -14.59 22.57
N ASN A 317 102.39 -15.89 22.28
CA ASN A 317 102.53 -16.43 20.93
C ASN A 317 101.28 -16.18 20.07
N VAL A 318 100.07 -16.21 20.65
CA VAL A 318 98.82 -15.98 19.90
C VAL A 318 98.19 -14.60 20.13
N TYR A 319 98.75 -13.78 21.02
CA TYR A 319 98.21 -12.46 21.39
C TYR A 319 97.87 -11.59 20.18
N SER A 320 98.80 -11.48 19.22
CA SER A 320 98.60 -10.62 18.05
C SER A 320 97.49 -11.12 17.12
N ASP A 321 97.40 -12.44 16.90
CA ASP A 321 96.40 -13.06 16.02
C ASP A 321 95.00 -13.02 16.64
N VAL A 322 94.88 -13.33 17.92
CA VAL A 322 93.62 -13.29 18.67
C VAL A 322 93.08 -11.87 18.74
N THR A 323 93.94 -10.90 19.09
CA THR A 323 93.53 -9.50 19.20
C THR A 323 93.11 -8.94 17.84
N ALA A 324 93.88 -9.20 16.78
CA ALA A 324 93.51 -8.78 15.43
C ALA A 324 92.19 -9.42 14.95
N ARG A 325 91.96 -10.70 15.27
CA ARG A 325 90.75 -11.42 14.89
C ARG A 325 89.52 -10.90 15.63
N LEU A 326 89.61 -10.70 16.95
CA LEU A 326 88.54 -10.15 17.77
C LEU A 326 88.20 -8.72 17.34
N GLU A 327 89.20 -7.86 17.14
CA GLU A 327 88.97 -6.50 16.64
C GLU A 327 88.29 -6.51 15.27
N SER A 328 88.69 -7.41 14.37
CA SER A 328 88.07 -7.52 13.04
C SER A 328 86.62 -7.96 13.11
N LEU A 329 86.27 -8.89 14.00
CA LEU A 329 84.89 -9.37 14.14
C LEU A 329 84.00 -8.36 14.88
N LEU A 330 84.55 -7.65 15.88
CA LEU A 330 83.84 -6.61 16.64
C LEU A 330 83.58 -5.34 15.81
N LYS A 331 84.41 -5.06 14.81
CA LYS A 331 84.20 -3.94 13.85
C LYS A 331 83.21 -4.30 12.72
N GLY A 332 82.77 -5.55 12.63
CA GLY A 332 81.82 -5.99 11.61
C GLY A 332 80.43 -5.37 11.82
N PRO A 333 79.70 -4.99 10.76
CA PRO A 333 78.36 -4.44 10.89
C PRO A 333 77.37 -5.53 11.34
N THR A 334 76.48 -5.20 12.27
CA THR A 334 75.29 -6.02 12.54
C THR A 334 74.33 -5.90 11.36
N PRO A 335 73.85 -7.01 10.77
CA PRO A 335 72.87 -6.95 9.68
C PRO A 335 71.62 -6.20 10.13
N ASP A 336 71.24 -5.17 9.38
CA ASP A 336 70.03 -4.39 9.62
C ASP A 336 68.80 -5.12 9.03
N ILE A 337 67.73 -5.25 9.81
CA ILE A 337 66.50 -5.91 9.40
C ILE A 337 65.45 -4.81 9.25
N PRO A 338 64.97 -4.51 8.03
CA PRO A 338 63.95 -3.50 7.84
C PRO A 338 62.67 -3.84 8.63
N ASP A 339 62.17 -2.87 9.41
CA ASP A 339 60.97 -3.03 10.26
C ASP A 339 59.72 -3.45 9.45
N ASP A 340 59.67 -3.09 8.16
CA ASP A 340 58.55 -3.32 7.26
C ASP A 340 58.64 -4.64 6.47
N ILE A 341 59.69 -5.44 6.64
CA ILE A 341 59.89 -6.70 5.89
C ILE A 341 58.74 -7.69 6.10
N SER A 342 58.09 -7.63 7.27
CA SER A 342 56.93 -8.46 7.64
C SER A 342 55.59 -7.88 7.19
N TYR A 343 55.53 -6.60 6.77
CA TYR A 343 54.28 -5.91 6.48
C TYR A 343 53.70 -6.31 5.13
N VAL A 344 52.59 -7.06 5.14
CA VAL A 344 51.83 -7.45 3.94
C VAL A 344 50.34 -7.27 4.22
N ARG A 345 49.64 -6.50 3.36
CA ARG A 345 48.21 -6.19 3.53
C ARG A 345 47.49 -6.23 2.18
N PHE A 346 46.25 -6.74 2.18
CA PHE A 346 45.33 -6.64 1.05
C PHE A 346 44.26 -5.59 1.36
N ASP A 347 44.22 -4.52 0.56
CA ASP A 347 43.18 -3.49 0.66
C ASP A 347 42.06 -3.78 -0.33
N TYR A 348 40.89 -4.17 0.19
CA TYR A 348 39.70 -4.32 -0.62
C TYR A 348 39.09 -2.93 -0.88
N ARG A 349 38.66 -2.67 -2.12
CA ARG A 349 37.91 -1.46 -2.45
C ARG A 349 36.41 -1.70 -2.34
N THR A 350 35.69 -0.76 -1.74
CA THR A 350 34.22 -0.71 -1.63
C THR A 350 33.55 -0.08 -2.85
N ASP A 351 34.30 0.53 -3.77
CA ASP A 351 33.77 1.25 -4.93
C ASP A 351 33.31 0.29 -6.04
N ARG A 352 32.14 -0.33 -5.87
CA ARG A 352 31.45 -0.96 -7.00
C ARG A 352 30.94 0.13 -7.92
N LYS A 353 31.73 0.51 -8.93
CA LYS A 353 31.19 1.21 -10.10
C LYS A 353 30.27 0.21 -10.79
N ASP A 354 28.96 0.47 -10.78
CA ASP A 354 27.97 -0.31 -11.50
C ASP A 354 28.35 -0.33 -12.98
N ARG A 355 29.05 -1.38 -13.40
CA ARG A 355 29.25 -1.66 -14.82
C ARG A 355 27.97 -2.34 -15.26
N GLU A 356 27.21 -1.67 -16.11
CA GLU A 356 26.01 -2.23 -16.72
C GLU A 356 26.32 -3.62 -17.29
N ILE A 357 25.53 -4.61 -16.89
CA ILE A 357 25.61 -5.97 -17.42
C ILE A 357 24.65 -6.03 -18.61
N ILE A 358 25.20 -6.19 -19.81
CA ILE A 358 24.43 -6.17 -21.06
C ILE A 358 24.20 -7.61 -21.53
N PHE A 359 22.96 -8.10 -21.46
CA PHE A 359 22.58 -9.46 -21.86
C PHE A 359 22.03 -9.54 -23.30
N GLY A 360 21.59 -8.42 -23.86
CA GLY A 360 20.79 -8.35 -25.07
C GLY A 360 19.42 -7.72 -24.81
N ASP A 361 18.64 -7.54 -25.87
CA ASP A 361 17.41 -6.75 -25.86
C ASP A 361 16.22 -7.54 -26.37
N ILE A 362 15.04 -7.32 -25.79
CA ILE A 362 13.78 -7.90 -26.28
C ILE A 362 13.39 -7.15 -27.54
N VAL A 363 13.40 -7.84 -28.68
CA VAL A 363 12.95 -7.26 -29.96
C VAL A 363 11.46 -7.49 -30.11
N ALA A 364 10.65 -6.53 -29.66
CA ALA A 364 9.28 -6.37 -30.12
C ALA A 364 9.31 -5.51 -31.39
N ASP A 365 8.49 -5.81 -32.40
CA ASP A 365 8.44 -5.00 -33.63
C ASP A 365 7.68 -3.69 -33.32
N GLU A 366 8.44 -2.79 -32.71
CA GLU A 366 8.17 -1.43 -32.25
C GLU A 366 9.47 -0.60 -32.42
N GLN A 367 10.22 -0.93 -33.49
CA GLN A 367 11.63 -0.59 -33.75
C GLN A 367 11.99 0.91 -33.79
N THR A 368 11.02 1.83 -33.68
CA THR A 368 11.29 3.27 -33.77
C THR A 368 11.32 3.99 -32.43
N THR A 369 10.84 3.42 -31.33
CA THR A 369 10.65 4.17 -30.07
C THR A 369 11.72 3.82 -29.03
N GLU A 370 11.97 2.54 -28.77
CA GLU A 370 12.99 2.09 -27.80
C GLU A 370 14.42 2.29 -28.29
N LEU A 371 14.69 2.10 -29.59
CA LEU A 371 16.01 2.38 -30.16
C LEU A 371 16.34 3.87 -30.07
N LEU A 372 15.32 4.72 -30.19
CA LEU A 372 15.40 6.16 -30.06
C LEU A 372 15.62 6.55 -28.59
N GLU A 373 14.92 5.93 -27.65
CA GLU A 373 15.09 6.13 -26.21
C GLU A 373 16.46 5.66 -25.72
N ARG A 374 16.94 4.46 -26.09
CA ARG A 374 18.29 3.96 -25.74
C ARG A 374 19.41 4.77 -26.38
N THR A 375 19.25 5.15 -27.65
CA THR A 375 20.22 6.03 -28.31
C THR A 375 20.22 7.39 -27.64
N THR A 376 19.05 7.93 -27.28
CA THR A 376 18.92 9.19 -26.54
C THR A 376 19.53 9.08 -25.15
N MET A 377 19.40 7.95 -24.46
CA MET A 377 19.99 7.68 -23.15
C MET A 377 21.53 7.62 -23.22
N MET A 378 22.12 6.94 -24.22
CA MET A 378 23.57 6.96 -24.44
C MET A 378 24.10 8.36 -24.83
N PHE A 379 23.31 9.16 -25.55
CA PHE A 379 23.67 10.52 -25.94
C PHE A 379 23.51 11.52 -24.79
N THR A 380 22.45 11.42 -23.98
CA THR A 380 22.25 12.22 -22.76
C THR A 380 23.37 11.92 -21.77
N GLU A 381 23.74 10.65 -21.59
CA GLU A 381 24.82 10.26 -20.68
C GLU A 381 26.20 10.73 -21.17
N ASN A 382 26.51 10.61 -22.46
CA ASN A 382 27.75 11.19 -23.02
C ASN A 382 27.79 12.73 -22.96
N ALA A 383 26.65 13.40 -23.14
CA ALA A 383 26.55 14.86 -23.02
C ALA A 383 26.71 15.31 -21.56
N LEU A 384 26.12 14.58 -20.62
CA LEU A 384 26.27 14.77 -19.18
C LEU A 384 27.70 14.47 -18.72
N GLN A 385 28.36 13.45 -19.28
CA GLN A 385 29.75 13.12 -18.95
C GLN A 385 30.73 14.21 -19.43
N LYS A 386 30.50 14.80 -20.60
CA LYS A 386 31.26 15.98 -21.06
C LYS A 386 30.95 17.25 -20.25
N PHE A 387 29.71 17.38 -19.77
CA PHE A 387 29.31 18.47 -18.87
C PHE A 387 30.00 18.36 -17.49
N ARG A 388 30.04 17.15 -16.91
CA ARG A 388 30.75 16.83 -15.66
C ARG A 388 32.25 17.18 -15.72
N GLN A 389 32.87 17.11 -16.89
CA GLN A 389 34.29 17.46 -17.10
C GLN A 389 34.54 18.98 -17.19
N SER A 390 33.49 19.81 -17.26
CA SER A 390 33.60 21.26 -17.52
C SER A 390 33.34 22.17 -16.31
N LYS A 391 32.97 21.64 -15.13
CA LYS A 391 32.79 22.41 -13.88
C LYS A 391 33.75 21.93 -12.77
N PRO A 392 34.34 22.82 -11.94
CA PRO A 392 35.50 22.47 -11.10
C PRO A 392 35.19 21.88 -9.71
N ASN A 393 33.93 21.67 -9.31
CA ASN A 393 33.58 21.19 -7.95
C ASN A 393 33.00 19.77 -7.97
N GLN A 394 33.79 18.76 -7.58
CA GLN A 394 33.44 17.34 -7.73
C GLN A 394 32.30 16.85 -6.81
N ARG A 395 32.08 17.44 -5.63
CA ARG A 395 31.06 16.93 -4.66
C ARG A 395 29.63 17.39 -4.93
N GLU A 396 29.43 18.55 -5.53
CA GLU A 396 28.09 19.12 -5.82
C GLU A 396 27.51 18.62 -7.16
N THR A 397 28.37 18.04 -8.02
CA THR A 397 28.01 17.64 -9.40
C THR A 397 27.56 16.18 -9.51
N GLU A 398 27.81 15.33 -8.50
CA GLU A 398 27.45 13.91 -8.53
C GLU A 398 26.00 13.65 -8.09
N LEU A 399 25.49 14.41 -7.12
CA LEU A 399 24.15 14.23 -6.52
C LEU A 399 22.98 14.66 -7.41
N ALA A 400 23.21 15.47 -8.44
CA ALA A 400 22.15 15.98 -9.32
C ALA A 400 21.84 15.06 -10.54
N THR A 401 22.52 13.93 -10.68
CA THR A 401 22.74 13.32 -12.00
C THR A 401 21.67 12.32 -12.49
N SER A 402 20.94 11.65 -11.60
CA SER A 402 19.92 10.66 -11.98
C SER A 402 18.62 11.36 -12.44
N ALA A 403 18.10 12.27 -11.61
CA ALA A 403 16.91 13.05 -11.95
C ALA A 403 17.09 13.93 -13.20
N GLU A 404 18.25 14.59 -13.35
CA GLU A 404 18.59 15.38 -14.55
C GLU A 404 18.66 14.51 -15.82
N SER A 405 19.24 13.31 -15.72
CA SER A 405 19.31 12.36 -16.83
C SER A 405 17.93 11.82 -17.22
N ASN A 406 17.11 11.49 -16.24
CA ASN A 406 15.75 11.01 -16.45
C ASN A 406 14.84 12.08 -17.08
N LEU A 407 14.94 13.32 -16.61
CA LEU A 407 14.23 14.46 -17.19
C LEU A 407 14.65 14.70 -18.64
N LEU A 408 15.95 14.78 -18.89
CA LEU A 408 16.51 14.98 -20.22
C LEU A 408 16.04 13.91 -21.20
N THR A 409 16.08 12.65 -20.79
CA THR A 409 15.70 11.52 -21.64
C THR A 409 14.20 11.55 -21.95
N LYS A 410 13.35 11.65 -20.93
CA LYS A 410 11.89 11.64 -21.09
C LYS A 410 11.37 12.82 -21.90
N LEU A 411 11.86 14.04 -21.63
CA LEU A 411 11.42 15.22 -22.37
C LEU A 411 11.99 15.28 -23.78
N SER A 412 13.25 14.85 -24.00
CA SER A 412 13.85 14.87 -25.33
C SER A 412 13.09 13.95 -26.29
N CYS A 413 12.65 12.78 -25.83
CA CYS A 413 11.86 11.84 -26.63
C CYS A 413 10.47 12.38 -26.98
N LYS A 414 9.78 13.03 -26.02
CA LYS A 414 8.41 13.55 -26.23
C LYS A 414 8.32 14.90 -26.94
N LEU A 415 9.38 15.71 -26.91
CA LEU A 415 9.47 17.00 -27.58
C LEU A 415 10.24 16.92 -28.90
N GLY A 416 10.75 15.75 -29.29
CA GLY A 416 11.69 15.54 -30.41
C GLY A 416 11.54 16.48 -31.61
N SER A 417 10.34 16.59 -32.19
CA SER A 417 10.06 17.45 -33.35
C SER A 417 9.94 18.95 -33.04
N ASP A 418 9.62 19.32 -31.80
CA ASP A 418 9.39 20.70 -31.32
C ASP A 418 10.66 21.41 -30.80
N TRP A 419 11.85 20.80 -30.94
CA TRP A 419 13.10 21.30 -30.36
C TRP A 419 13.45 22.75 -30.72
N ARG A 420 13.08 23.25 -31.92
CA ARG A 420 13.28 24.66 -32.32
C ARG A 420 12.37 25.61 -31.55
N ARG A 421 11.09 25.23 -31.37
CA ARG A 421 10.12 26.01 -30.58
C ARG A 421 10.57 26.06 -29.13
N LEU A 422 11.00 24.92 -28.59
CA LEU A 422 11.60 24.83 -27.25
C LEU A 422 12.84 25.73 -27.12
N GLY A 423 13.79 25.64 -28.05
CA GLY A 423 15.01 26.45 -28.02
C GLY A 423 14.74 27.97 -28.09
N ALA A 424 13.77 28.38 -28.92
CA ALA A 424 13.35 29.77 -29.01
C ALA A 424 12.67 30.25 -27.71
N ALA A 425 11.80 29.43 -27.11
CA ALA A 425 11.12 29.74 -25.85
C ALA A 425 12.09 29.81 -24.66
N LEU A 426 13.13 28.97 -24.66
CA LEU A 426 14.25 29.00 -23.70
C LEU A 426 15.27 30.11 -24.01
N ARG A 427 14.98 31.01 -24.96
CA ARG A 427 15.82 32.17 -25.36
C ARG A 427 17.23 31.79 -25.86
N ILE A 428 17.40 30.61 -26.45
CA ILE A 428 18.67 30.23 -27.07
C ILE A 428 18.84 31.01 -28.39
N PRO A 429 19.98 31.68 -28.63
CA PRO A 429 20.20 32.46 -29.85
C PRO A 429 20.07 31.61 -31.13
N GLN A 430 19.43 32.15 -32.17
CA GLN A 430 19.26 31.48 -33.47
C GLN A 430 20.55 30.90 -34.07
N PRO A 431 21.71 31.60 -34.04
CA PRO A 431 22.96 31.03 -34.55
C PRO A 431 23.39 29.75 -33.83
N ARG A 432 23.06 29.61 -32.54
CA ARG A 432 23.31 28.37 -31.79
C ARG A 432 22.33 27.26 -32.17
N LEU A 433 21.06 27.58 -32.42
CA LEU A 433 20.07 26.60 -32.89
C LEU A 433 20.44 26.07 -34.29
N ASP A 434 20.89 26.94 -35.19
CA ASP A 434 21.38 26.56 -36.51
C ASP A 434 22.63 25.68 -36.42
N SER A 435 23.56 26.00 -35.51
CA SER A 435 24.72 25.15 -35.24
C SER A 435 24.33 23.77 -34.66
N ILE A 436 23.27 23.68 -33.85
CA ILE A 436 22.76 22.41 -33.33
C ILE A 436 22.13 21.60 -34.47
N GLN A 437 21.36 22.24 -35.35
CA GLN A 437 20.79 21.56 -36.52
C GLN A 437 21.85 20.99 -37.46
N ALA A 438 22.93 21.73 -37.70
CA ALA A 438 24.01 21.31 -38.58
C ALA A 438 24.85 20.14 -38.01
N ARG A 439 24.95 20.03 -36.67
CA ARG A 439 25.79 19.03 -36.00
C ARG A 439 25.07 17.75 -35.60
N TYR A 440 23.75 17.78 -35.42
CA TYR A 440 22.97 16.63 -34.93
C TYR A 440 21.92 16.23 -35.97
N SER A 441 21.88 14.93 -36.30
CA SER A 441 21.05 14.41 -37.40
C SER A 441 19.61 14.11 -36.97
N ASN A 442 19.39 13.72 -35.71
CA ASN A 442 18.06 13.37 -35.17
C ASN A 442 17.44 14.53 -34.38
N ALA A 443 16.12 14.71 -34.51
CA ALA A 443 15.33 15.71 -33.80
C ALA A 443 15.48 15.59 -32.27
N ILE A 444 15.52 14.37 -31.73
CA ILE A 444 15.67 14.14 -30.29
C ILE A 444 17.08 14.49 -29.78
N GLN A 445 18.12 14.22 -30.58
CA GLN A 445 19.48 14.68 -30.27
C GLN A 445 19.56 16.21 -30.23
N ARG A 446 18.81 16.90 -31.11
CA ARG A 446 18.71 18.35 -31.12
C ARG A 446 17.96 18.87 -29.88
N THR A 447 16.86 18.24 -29.48
CA THR A 447 16.13 18.56 -28.24
C THR A 447 17.02 18.38 -27.01
N CYS A 448 17.69 17.23 -26.92
CA CYS A 448 18.61 16.93 -25.83
C CYS A 448 19.71 17.99 -25.75
N LYS A 449 20.33 18.34 -26.88
CA LYS A 449 21.38 19.36 -26.90
C LYS A 449 20.86 20.75 -26.54
N VAL A 450 19.67 21.13 -26.99
CA VAL A 450 18.99 22.37 -26.59
C VAL A 450 18.82 22.42 -25.07
N MET A 451 18.31 21.35 -24.46
CA MET A 451 18.13 21.27 -23.01
C MET A 451 19.46 21.31 -22.25
N THR A 452 20.50 20.61 -22.70
CA THR A 452 21.83 20.68 -22.07
C THR A 452 22.45 22.08 -22.19
N VAL A 453 22.26 22.77 -23.32
CA VAL A 453 22.76 24.14 -23.50
C VAL A 453 22.02 25.12 -22.59
N TRP A 454 20.73 24.92 -22.41
CA TRP A 454 19.91 25.72 -21.51
C TRP A 454 20.29 25.50 -20.04
N MET A 455 20.32 24.26 -19.55
CA MET A 455 20.75 23.96 -18.17
C MET A 455 22.22 24.32 -17.89
N GLY A 456 23.07 24.34 -18.92
CA GLY A 456 24.46 24.77 -18.79
C GLY A 456 24.67 26.29 -18.77
N GLY A 457 23.64 27.08 -19.07
CA GLY A 457 23.71 28.54 -19.16
C GLY A 457 23.12 29.29 -17.95
N GLY A 458 22.49 28.60 -17.00
CA GLY A 458 21.89 29.21 -15.82
C GLY A 458 22.83 29.26 -14.61
N ASP A 459 22.88 30.42 -13.95
CA ASP A 459 23.59 30.62 -12.67
C ASP A 459 22.81 30.07 -11.46
N HIS A 460 21.57 29.59 -11.67
CA HIS A 460 20.57 29.35 -10.61
C HIS A 460 20.22 27.88 -10.34
N GLY A 461 20.70 26.92 -11.14
CA GLY A 461 20.53 25.48 -10.91
C GLY A 461 19.12 24.89 -11.18
N LEU A 462 19.03 23.56 -11.09
CA LEU A 462 17.88 22.76 -11.56
C LEU A 462 16.50 23.21 -11.03
N PRO A 463 16.31 23.57 -9.75
CA PRO A 463 15.00 24.03 -9.25
C PRO A 463 14.46 25.28 -9.96
N HIS A 464 15.33 26.25 -10.23
CA HIS A 464 14.97 27.46 -10.97
C HIS A 464 14.68 27.13 -12.45
N ASP A 465 15.54 26.31 -13.05
CA ASP A 465 15.43 25.90 -14.44
C ASP A 465 14.10 25.14 -14.67
N LEU A 466 13.69 24.25 -13.78
CA LEU A 466 12.43 23.51 -13.92
C LEU A 466 11.18 24.41 -13.92
N LYS A 467 11.16 25.50 -13.15
CA LYS A 467 10.06 26.49 -13.16
C LYS A 467 9.99 27.27 -14.48
N GLN A 468 11.15 27.65 -15.02
CA GLN A 468 11.22 28.27 -16.35
C GLN A 468 10.69 27.29 -17.41
N LEU A 469 11.02 26.00 -17.29
CA LEU A 469 10.57 24.96 -18.20
C LEU A 469 9.06 24.68 -18.08
N GLU A 470 8.49 24.66 -16.87
CA GLU A 470 7.03 24.56 -16.68
C GLU A 470 6.30 25.70 -17.38
N THR A 471 6.80 26.94 -17.24
CA THR A 471 6.23 28.12 -17.90
C THR A 471 6.31 27.98 -19.41
N VAL A 472 7.48 27.62 -19.93
CA VAL A 472 7.72 27.42 -21.37
C VAL A 472 6.86 26.30 -21.95
N LEU A 473 6.72 25.17 -21.26
CA LEU A 473 5.89 24.05 -21.72
C LEU A 473 4.40 24.40 -21.70
N THR A 474 3.96 25.18 -20.72
CA THR A 474 2.58 25.69 -20.66
C THR A 474 2.31 26.63 -21.83
N ASP A 475 3.21 27.58 -22.09
CA ASP A 475 3.12 28.52 -23.22
C ASP A 475 3.22 27.83 -24.59
N MET A 476 3.80 26.63 -24.65
CA MET A 476 3.90 25.80 -25.85
C MET A 476 2.69 24.90 -26.10
N ASP A 477 1.63 24.99 -25.28
CA ASP A 477 0.47 24.08 -25.26
C ASP A 477 0.86 22.61 -24.99
N ARG A 478 1.91 22.38 -24.19
CA ARG A 478 2.41 21.04 -23.82
C ARG A 478 2.21 20.75 -22.33
N ALA A 479 1.01 21.03 -21.82
CA ALA A 479 0.62 20.73 -20.44
C ALA A 479 0.71 19.22 -20.11
N ASP A 480 0.63 18.35 -21.13
CA ASP A 480 0.83 16.90 -21.04
C ASP A 480 2.20 16.47 -20.50
N LEU A 481 3.18 17.38 -20.52
CA LEU A 481 4.55 17.12 -20.09
C LEU A 481 4.90 17.68 -18.71
N LEU A 482 4.01 18.46 -18.09
CA LEU A 482 4.27 19.09 -16.81
C LEU A 482 4.47 18.07 -15.69
N ASP A 483 3.78 16.93 -15.75
CA ASP A 483 3.99 15.86 -14.76
C ASP A 483 5.40 15.29 -14.81
N ILE A 484 6.04 15.23 -15.98
CA ILE A 484 7.43 14.76 -16.10
C ILE A 484 8.38 15.73 -15.41
N VAL A 485 8.14 17.04 -15.57
CA VAL A 485 8.94 18.09 -14.90
C VAL A 485 8.74 18.04 -13.39
N LYS A 486 7.50 17.91 -12.92
CA LYS A 486 7.16 17.78 -11.50
C LYS A 486 7.75 16.51 -10.87
N THR A 487 7.69 15.37 -11.54
CA THR A 487 8.29 14.12 -11.05
C THR A 487 9.81 14.24 -10.94
N ALA A 488 10.48 14.79 -11.97
CA ALA A 488 11.92 14.99 -11.91
C ALA A 488 12.35 15.95 -10.80
N TYR A 489 11.55 16.99 -10.55
CA TYR A 489 11.76 17.90 -9.43
C TYR A 489 11.66 17.18 -8.08
N LYS A 490 10.63 16.34 -7.88
CA LYS A 490 10.45 15.53 -6.67
C LYS A 490 11.60 14.54 -6.44
N ASP A 491 12.01 13.85 -7.50
CA ASP A 491 13.14 12.91 -7.45
C ASP A 491 14.44 13.65 -7.09
N PHE A 492 14.65 14.84 -7.66
CA PHE A 492 15.82 15.68 -7.38
C PHE A 492 15.87 16.14 -5.91
N ILE A 493 14.75 16.57 -5.32
CA ILE A 493 14.69 16.94 -3.89
C ILE A 493 14.97 15.74 -2.99
N LYS A 494 14.41 14.57 -3.33
CA LYS A 494 14.56 13.34 -2.54
C LYS A 494 16.00 12.85 -2.49
N GLU A 495 16.76 13.03 -3.58
CA GLU A 495 18.16 12.61 -3.67
C GLU A 495 19.15 13.60 -3.05
N MET A 496 18.73 14.84 -2.74
CA MET A 496 19.61 15.83 -2.11
C MET A 496 19.93 15.48 -0.64
N PRO A 497 21.21 15.56 -0.23
CA PRO A 497 21.59 15.29 1.15
C PRO A 497 21.08 16.40 2.05
N GLU A 498 20.53 16.00 3.19
CA GLU A 498 20.08 16.92 4.22
C GLU A 498 21.27 17.43 5.03
N VAL A 499 21.35 18.76 5.19
CA VAL A 499 22.40 19.42 5.96
C VAL A 499 21.77 20.08 7.17
N GLU A 500 22.12 19.60 8.35
CA GLU A 500 21.70 20.22 9.60
C GLU A 500 22.43 21.56 9.80
N VAL A 501 21.66 22.60 10.09
CA VAL A 501 22.17 23.96 10.36
C VAL A 501 21.77 24.41 11.76
N GLU A 502 22.66 25.14 12.40
CA GLU A 502 22.42 25.75 13.72
C GLU A 502 22.07 27.23 13.52
N PRO A 503 20.81 27.65 13.82
CA PRO A 503 20.42 29.05 13.72
C PRO A 503 20.92 29.88 14.90
N GLU A 504 21.22 31.15 14.66
CA GLU A 504 21.53 32.13 15.71
C GLU A 504 20.23 32.67 16.32
N ALA A 505 20.10 32.56 17.64
CA ALA A 505 18.93 33.07 18.38
C ALA A 505 19.17 34.49 18.88
N SER A 506 18.16 35.35 18.71
CA SER A 506 18.09 36.70 19.29
C SER A 506 16.75 36.84 20.03
N VAL A 507 16.78 37.39 21.24
CA VAL A 507 15.58 37.59 22.06
C VAL A 507 15.26 39.07 22.10
N ASP A 508 14.02 39.45 21.78
CA ASP A 508 13.57 40.84 21.86
C ASP A 508 13.15 41.24 23.30
N ASP A 509 12.86 42.53 23.50
CA ASP A 509 12.48 43.10 24.81
C ASP A 509 11.19 42.49 25.40
N GLN A 510 10.43 41.71 24.61
CA GLN A 510 9.22 41.01 25.01
C GLN A 510 9.47 39.52 25.31
N GLY A 511 10.71 39.05 25.22
CA GLY A 511 11.08 37.66 25.45
C GLY A 511 10.84 36.74 24.25
N VAL A 512 10.56 37.29 23.05
CA VAL A 512 10.30 36.48 21.85
C VAL A 512 11.62 36.15 21.14
N THR A 513 11.88 34.86 20.97
CA THR A 513 13.06 34.38 20.25
C THR A 513 12.86 34.44 18.74
N THR A 514 13.78 35.11 18.05
CA THR A 514 13.91 35.14 16.59
C THR A 514 15.19 34.44 16.16
N TRP A 515 15.06 33.48 15.26
CA TRP A 515 16.16 32.70 14.70
C TRP A 515 16.61 33.29 13.37
N SER A 516 17.92 33.35 13.16
CA SER A 516 18.55 33.79 11.92
C SER A 516 19.57 32.75 11.46
N VAL A 517 19.50 32.32 10.21
CA VAL A 517 20.46 31.37 9.64
C VAL A 517 20.85 31.80 8.22
N GLN A 518 22.15 31.71 7.94
CA GLN A 518 22.70 31.92 6.60
C GLN A 518 22.85 30.57 5.90
N LEU A 519 22.05 30.35 4.87
CA LEU A 519 22.12 29.15 4.04
C LEU A 519 23.12 29.43 2.89
N PRO A 520 24.24 28.69 2.82
CA PRO A 520 25.41 29.07 2.02
C PRO A 520 25.22 28.90 0.50
N GLY A 521 24.17 28.20 0.05
CA GLY A 521 23.97 27.93 -1.37
C GLY A 521 22.92 26.87 -1.64
N ARG A 522 23.06 26.16 -2.77
CA ARG A 522 22.16 25.09 -3.18
C ARG A 522 22.17 23.95 -2.16
N GLY A 523 21.01 23.61 -1.59
CA GLY A 523 20.90 22.47 -0.68
C GLY A 523 19.54 22.31 -0.02
N LYS A 524 19.38 21.18 0.67
CA LYS A 524 18.29 20.90 1.62
C LYS A 524 18.84 21.10 3.03
N TYR A 525 18.35 22.10 3.74
CA TYR A 525 18.83 22.46 5.07
C TYR A 525 17.73 22.23 6.10
N VAL A 526 18.06 21.71 7.28
CA VAL A 526 17.13 21.52 8.40
C VAL A 526 17.70 22.17 9.66
N CYS A 527 16.90 23.01 10.31
CA CYS A 527 17.34 23.76 11.49
C CYS A 527 17.17 22.92 12.76
N LYS A 528 18.28 22.54 13.41
CA LYS A 528 18.32 21.56 14.53
C LYS A 528 17.37 21.84 15.70
N GLN A 529 17.05 23.12 15.98
CA GLN A 529 16.25 23.52 17.15
C GLN A 529 14.75 23.62 16.86
N THR A 530 14.36 23.69 15.58
CA THR A 530 12.99 24.06 15.20
C THR A 530 12.39 23.10 14.17
N ASP A 531 13.19 22.19 13.63
CA ASP A 531 12.83 21.27 12.54
C ASP A 531 12.21 22.02 11.34
N LEU A 532 12.56 23.30 11.17
CA LEU A 532 12.19 24.06 9.99
C LEU A 532 13.19 23.72 8.90
N GLY A 533 12.71 23.10 7.83
CA GLY A 533 13.54 22.81 6.67
C GLY A 533 13.38 23.85 5.57
N VAL A 534 14.45 24.11 4.83
CA VAL A 534 14.46 24.96 3.65
C VAL A 534 15.22 24.28 2.52
N VAL A 535 14.60 24.20 1.34
CA VAL A 535 15.27 23.82 0.09
C VAL A 535 15.42 25.07 -0.74
N THR A 536 16.67 25.42 -1.02
CA THR A 536 17.01 26.64 -1.77
C THR A 536 18.06 26.33 -2.84
N PRO A 537 17.96 26.93 -4.04
CA PRO A 537 18.97 26.79 -5.08
C PRO A 537 20.06 27.87 -5.01
N CYS A 538 19.88 28.91 -4.19
CA CYS A 538 20.82 30.02 -4.04
C CYS A 538 21.10 30.31 -2.55
N PRO A 539 22.17 31.05 -2.23
CA PRO A 539 22.39 31.52 -0.87
C PRO A 539 21.21 32.38 -0.42
N VAL A 540 20.68 32.10 0.78
CA VAL A 540 19.59 32.85 1.37
C VAL A 540 19.81 33.00 2.88
N GLN A 541 19.51 34.19 3.38
CA GLN A 541 19.32 34.47 4.79
C GLN A 541 17.85 34.24 5.14
N LEU A 542 17.65 33.33 6.08
CA LEU A 542 16.34 33.02 6.63
C LEU A 542 16.27 33.60 8.03
N THR A 543 15.27 34.44 8.29
CA THR A 543 14.89 34.86 9.64
C THR A 543 13.47 34.37 9.92
N TYR A 544 13.30 33.71 11.05
CA TYR A 544 12.00 33.14 11.40
C TYR A 544 11.75 33.16 12.89
N ARG A 545 10.47 33.15 13.27
CA ARG A 545 10.02 33.06 14.66
C ARG A 545 8.66 32.37 14.75
N THR A 546 8.43 31.68 15.84
CA THR A 546 7.12 31.12 16.17
C THR A 546 6.21 32.24 16.66
N VAL A 547 4.93 32.15 16.33
CA VAL A 547 3.94 33.15 16.68
C VAL A 547 2.74 32.45 17.31
N ASN A 548 2.15 33.04 18.35
CA ASN A 548 0.97 32.49 19.00
C ASN A 548 -0.19 32.38 17.99
N PRO A 549 -0.72 31.17 17.74
CA PRO A 549 -1.81 31.00 16.79
C PRO A 549 -3.04 31.83 17.13
N SER A 550 -3.34 32.03 18.41
CA SER A 550 -4.53 32.76 18.89
C SER A 550 -4.59 34.21 18.41
N ASP A 551 -3.43 34.80 18.10
CA ASP A 551 -3.33 36.21 17.70
C ASP A 551 -3.52 36.41 16.18
N TYR A 552 -3.37 35.35 15.37
CA TYR A 552 -3.29 35.45 13.90
C TYR A 552 -4.12 34.40 13.14
N TRP A 553 -4.52 33.30 13.77
CA TRP A 553 -5.31 32.24 13.15
C TRP A 553 -6.80 32.40 13.50
N PRO A 554 -7.65 32.89 12.57
CA PRO A 554 -9.09 32.95 12.82
C PRO A 554 -9.68 31.53 12.91
N GLU A 555 -10.65 31.32 13.81
CA GLU A 555 -11.37 30.05 13.88
C GLU A 555 -11.96 29.70 12.50
N ASN A 556 -11.53 28.56 11.96
CA ASN A 556 -11.97 28.06 10.66
C ASN A 556 -12.84 26.80 10.86
N GLU A 557 -13.97 26.74 10.16
CA GLU A 557 -14.90 25.61 10.28
C GLU A 557 -14.35 24.32 9.64
N ASP A 558 -13.53 24.46 8.59
CA ASP A 558 -13.11 23.33 7.74
C ASP A 558 -11.68 22.83 8.00
N TRP A 559 -10.80 23.68 8.53
CA TRP A 559 -9.35 23.41 8.64
C TRP A 559 -8.82 23.59 10.06
N GLU A 560 -7.93 22.69 10.47
CA GLU A 560 -7.29 22.68 11.78
C GLU A 560 -5.76 22.74 11.66
N LEU A 561 -5.12 23.50 12.55
CA LEU A 561 -3.66 23.58 12.66
C LEU A 561 -3.08 22.25 13.18
N ILE A 562 -2.08 21.74 12.48
CA ILE A 562 -1.39 20.48 12.81
C ILE A 562 0.12 20.66 12.99
N GLY A 563 0.57 21.91 13.07
CA GLY A 563 1.96 22.32 13.30
C GLY A 563 2.01 23.77 13.77
N PRO A 564 3.22 24.29 14.08
CA PRO A 564 3.38 25.65 14.57
C PRO A 564 3.06 26.69 13.49
N LEU A 565 2.59 27.87 13.92
CA LEU A 565 2.49 29.05 13.07
C LEU A 565 3.82 29.80 13.10
N ILE A 566 4.50 29.88 11.96
CA ILE A 566 5.85 30.44 11.85
C ILE A 566 5.81 31.67 10.95
N HIS A 567 6.31 32.79 11.45
CA HIS A 567 6.60 33.96 10.63
C HIS A 567 7.95 33.77 9.97
N ILE A 568 7.99 33.72 8.64
CA ILE A 568 9.22 33.45 7.87
C ILE A 568 9.52 34.65 6.96
N GLN A 569 10.76 35.13 7.05
CA GLN A 569 11.34 36.13 6.18
C GLN A 569 12.58 35.53 5.50
N CYS A 570 12.60 35.59 4.18
CA CYS A 570 13.69 35.07 3.36
C CYS A 570 14.11 36.13 2.35
N ASN A 571 15.40 36.49 2.33
CA ASN A 571 15.98 37.52 1.46
C ASN A 571 16.27 37.00 0.03
N HIS A 572 15.29 36.37 -0.61
CA HIS A 572 15.38 35.85 -1.97
C HIS A 572 14.66 36.75 -2.98
N ASP A 573 15.09 36.71 -4.24
CA ASP A 573 14.41 37.38 -5.36
C ASP A 573 13.14 36.61 -5.77
N ASP A 574 12.08 37.32 -6.20
CA ASP A 574 10.74 36.74 -6.49
C ASP A 574 10.75 35.67 -7.61
N GLY A 575 11.85 35.58 -8.37
CA GLY A 575 12.04 34.56 -9.40
C GLY A 575 12.45 33.19 -8.85
N VAL A 576 13.13 33.13 -7.69
CA VAL A 576 13.81 31.93 -7.20
C VAL A 576 12.86 31.06 -6.37
N PRO A 577 12.63 29.78 -6.73
CA PRO A 577 11.79 28.90 -5.93
C PRO A 577 12.53 28.47 -4.66
N VAL A 578 12.12 29.02 -3.52
CA VAL A 578 12.50 28.55 -2.18
C VAL A 578 11.36 27.72 -1.62
N GLU A 579 11.63 26.50 -1.17
CA GLU A 579 10.64 25.63 -0.52
C GLU A 579 10.87 25.54 0.98
N LEU A 580 9.76 25.48 1.69
CA LEU A 580 9.67 25.33 3.13
C LEU A 580 9.23 23.90 3.44
N LEU A 581 9.92 23.26 4.36
CA LEU A 581 9.47 22.05 5.00
C LEU A 581 8.94 22.47 6.37
N LEU A 582 7.63 22.57 6.50
CA LEU A 582 6.94 22.97 7.72
C LEU A 582 6.74 21.75 8.62
N PRO A 583 7.21 21.76 9.88
CA PRO A 583 7.04 20.61 10.77
C PRO A 583 5.56 20.39 11.12
N HIS A 584 5.21 19.15 11.47
CA HIS A 584 3.87 18.80 11.96
C HIS A 584 3.90 17.76 13.08
N ILE A 585 2.86 17.74 13.92
CA ILE A 585 2.74 16.84 15.08
C ILE A 585 1.99 15.54 14.78
N LEU A 586 1.58 15.32 13.52
CA LEU A 586 0.87 14.11 13.12
C LEU A 586 1.80 12.93 12.87
N ASP A 587 1.33 11.74 13.21
CA ASP A 587 1.95 10.49 12.80
C ASP A 587 1.42 10.04 11.43
N LEU A 588 2.23 10.27 10.39
CA LEU A 588 1.85 10.01 9.01
C LEU A 588 2.48 8.72 8.44
N THR A 589 3.18 7.94 9.25
CA THR A 589 3.62 6.59 8.86
C THR A 589 2.48 5.60 9.08
N GLN A 590 1.62 5.41 8.08
CA GLN A 590 0.58 4.38 8.09
C GLN A 590 0.82 3.37 6.96
N GLU A 591 1.07 2.10 7.30
CA GLU A 591 1.17 0.99 6.34
C GLU A 591 -0.21 0.50 5.84
N ASP A 592 -1.29 1.13 6.31
CA ASP A 592 -2.66 0.58 6.28
C ASP A 592 -3.53 1.13 5.14
N GLY A 593 -2.95 1.89 4.21
CA GLY A 593 -3.61 2.32 2.97
C GLY A 593 -4.62 3.47 3.08
N SER A 594 -4.82 4.09 4.26
CA SER A 594 -5.55 5.36 4.41
C SER A 594 -4.64 6.58 4.18
N ALA A 595 -3.95 6.60 3.03
CA ALA A 595 -3.02 7.68 2.69
C ALA A 595 -3.77 9.03 2.64
N LEU A 596 -3.31 10.00 3.44
CA LEU A 596 -3.73 11.40 3.30
C LEU A 596 -3.33 11.88 1.91
N THR A 597 -4.25 12.51 1.20
CA THR A 597 -4.02 13.09 -0.11
C THR A 597 -3.64 14.56 0.01
N THR A 598 -3.15 15.17 -1.07
CA THR A 598 -2.91 16.62 -1.17
C THR A 598 -4.19 17.46 -0.99
N ASP A 599 -5.36 16.83 -1.03
CA ASP A 599 -6.64 17.47 -0.75
C ASP A 599 -6.98 17.49 0.75
N ASP A 600 -6.41 16.58 1.54
CA ASP A 600 -6.64 16.48 2.98
C ASP A 600 -5.72 17.42 3.78
N VAL A 601 -4.45 17.57 3.37
CA VAL A 601 -3.42 18.42 4.02
C VAL A 601 -3.01 19.57 3.11
N LYS A 602 -2.88 20.78 3.67
CA LYS A 602 -2.45 21.98 2.95
C LYS A 602 -1.45 22.80 3.77
N ALA A 603 -0.73 23.68 3.10
CA ALA A 603 0.02 24.74 3.76
C ALA A 603 -0.83 26.01 3.78
N ALA A 604 -1.09 26.53 4.97
CA ALA A 604 -1.82 27.76 5.14
C ALA A 604 -0.85 28.95 5.20
N GLN A 605 -1.12 29.95 4.38
CA GLN A 605 -0.46 31.25 4.42
C GLN A 605 -1.42 32.28 5.00
N VAL A 606 -1.01 32.95 6.07
CA VAL A 606 -1.81 34.02 6.69
C VAL A 606 -1.20 35.37 6.36
N VAL A 607 -1.99 36.23 5.72
CA VAL A 607 -1.60 37.60 5.37
C VAL A 607 -2.70 38.54 5.86
N ALA A 608 -2.37 39.42 6.83
CA ALA A 608 -3.30 40.39 7.40
C ALA A 608 -4.65 39.79 7.86
N GLY A 609 -4.63 38.60 8.46
CA GLY A 609 -5.81 37.88 8.96
C GLY A 609 -6.57 37.04 7.94
N ASN A 610 -6.20 37.10 6.65
CA ASN A 610 -6.79 36.24 5.61
C ASN A 610 -5.95 34.96 5.43
N ILE A 611 -6.63 33.81 5.46
CA ILE A 611 -6.01 32.49 5.22
C ILE A 611 -6.08 32.15 3.74
N THR A 612 -4.94 31.86 3.14
CA THR A 612 -4.82 31.32 1.78
C THR A 612 -4.25 29.90 1.88
N LEU A 613 -4.93 28.92 1.27
CA LEU A 613 -4.51 27.51 1.34
C LEU A 613 -3.77 27.12 0.06
N HIS A 614 -2.55 26.63 0.23
CA HIS A 614 -1.69 26.19 -0.86
C HIS A 614 -1.63 24.66 -0.91
N PRO A 615 -1.63 24.06 -2.11
CA PRO A 615 -1.32 22.65 -2.27
C PRO A 615 0.05 22.35 -1.65
N ALA A 616 0.14 21.25 -0.91
CA ALA A 616 1.37 20.86 -0.24
C ALA A 616 1.64 19.37 -0.41
N ASP A 617 2.91 19.02 -0.59
CA ASP A 617 3.37 17.64 -0.50
C ASP A 617 3.61 17.28 0.97
N ILE A 618 3.56 16.00 1.30
CA ILE A 618 3.57 15.54 2.69
C ILE A 618 4.66 14.47 2.86
N THR A 619 5.42 14.57 3.93
CA THR A 619 6.37 13.55 4.38
C THR A 619 5.97 13.09 5.79
N PRO A 620 6.61 12.04 6.36
CA PRO A 620 6.32 11.61 7.73
C PRO A 620 6.50 12.67 8.82
N THR A 621 7.23 13.74 8.54
CA THR A 621 7.63 14.77 9.52
C THR A 621 7.33 16.21 9.08
N HIS A 622 7.21 16.47 7.77
CA HIS A 622 7.04 17.82 7.24
C HIS A 622 5.96 17.93 6.14
N VAL A 623 5.29 19.08 6.11
CA VAL A 623 4.46 19.57 5.01
C VAL A 623 5.30 20.50 4.13
N ILE A 624 5.45 20.16 2.85
CA ILE A 624 6.31 20.88 1.91
C ILE A 624 5.48 21.89 1.11
N THR A 625 5.89 23.15 1.13
CA THR A 625 5.25 24.24 0.40
C THR A 625 6.26 25.24 -0.14
N ARG A 626 5.84 26.08 -1.10
CA ARG A 626 6.69 27.14 -1.64
C ARG A 626 6.58 28.41 -0.79
N HIS A 627 7.73 28.96 -0.42
CA HIS A 627 7.81 30.24 0.26
C HIS A 627 7.32 31.39 -0.65
N MET A 628 6.62 32.35 -0.06
CA MET A 628 6.24 33.63 -0.67
C MET A 628 6.62 34.75 0.30
N LYS A 629 7.07 35.91 -0.21
CA LYS A 629 7.60 36.99 0.64
C LYS A 629 6.62 37.45 1.72
N GLY A 630 7.14 37.54 2.95
CA GLY A 630 6.54 38.28 4.07
C GLY A 630 5.25 37.70 4.60
N SER A 631 5.25 36.43 5.03
CA SER A 631 4.02 35.76 5.45
C SER A 631 4.19 34.79 6.62
N LEU A 632 3.09 34.57 7.33
CA LEU A 632 2.93 33.54 8.34
C LEU A 632 2.55 32.23 7.65
N TRP A 633 3.20 31.13 8.05
CA TRP A 633 3.03 29.80 7.47
C TRP A 633 2.65 28.78 8.54
N ALA A 634 1.73 27.88 8.21
CA ALA A 634 1.38 26.75 9.07
C ALA A 634 0.97 25.51 8.28
N SER A 635 1.17 24.35 8.89
CA SER A 635 0.66 23.06 8.43
C SER A 635 -0.79 22.89 8.87
N VAL A 636 -1.71 22.61 7.94
CA VAL A 636 -3.14 22.41 8.25
C VAL A 636 -3.70 21.12 7.66
N LEU A 637 -4.69 20.54 8.34
CA LEU A 637 -5.42 19.35 7.91
C LEU A 637 -6.92 19.61 8.00
N GLN A 638 -7.71 18.97 7.13
CA GLN A 638 -9.16 19.04 7.21
C GLN A 638 -9.67 18.57 8.58
N LYS A 639 -10.52 19.34 9.23
CA LYS A 639 -10.92 19.17 10.65
C LYS A 639 -11.46 17.77 10.97
N LEU A 640 -12.30 17.21 10.09
CA LEU A 640 -12.83 15.83 10.23
C LEU A 640 -11.73 14.76 10.19
N ARG A 641 -10.65 15.00 9.43
CA ARG A 641 -9.49 14.11 9.34
C ARG A 641 -8.52 14.35 10.51
N ALA A 642 -8.34 15.59 10.93
CA ALA A 642 -7.48 15.97 12.06
C ALA A 642 -7.94 15.38 13.39
N LEU A 643 -9.25 15.24 13.60
CA LEU A 643 -9.84 14.53 14.74
C LEU A 643 -9.54 13.02 14.73
N SER A 644 -9.26 12.45 13.56
CA SER A 644 -8.97 11.02 13.39
C SER A 644 -7.48 10.68 13.28
N ALA A 645 -6.62 11.70 13.15
CA ALA A 645 -5.18 11.55 12.98
C ALA A 645 -4.45 11.52 14.33
N ASN A 646 -3.52 10.58 14.49
CA ASN A 646 -2.73 10.46 15.71
C ASN A 646 -1.78 11.65 15.83
N ARG A 647 -1.90 12.40 16.94
CA ARG A 647 -0.96 13.47 17.32
C ARG A 647 0.12 12.88 18.21
N ARG A 648 1.33 13.42 18.12
CA ARG A 648 2.45 12.90 18.86
C ARG A 648 2.79 13.81 20.06
N GLY A 649 2.51 13.31 21.27
CA GLY A 649 2.89 13.81 22.61
C GLY A 649 2.51 12.74 23.64
N LEU A 650 3.45 12.22 24.44
CA LEU A 650 3.28 10.93 25.15
C LEU A 650 3.47 11.04 26.67
N LEU A 651 2.49 10.55 27.43
CA LEU A 651 2.62 10.16 28.83
C LEU A 651 2.95 8.65 28.89
N THR A 652 4.17 8.33 29.28
CA THR A 652 4.68 6.98 29.37
C THR A 652 4.58 6.43 30.80
N LEU A 653 4.11 5.20 30.96
CA LEU A 653 3.94 4.50 32.23
C LEU A 653 4.84 3.27 32.35
N PHE A 654 5.48 3.12 33.51
CA PHE A 654 6.26 1.96 33.92
C PHE A 654 5.66 1.37 35.21
N LYS A 655 5.66 0.04 35.33
CA LYS A 655 5.06 -0.68 36.46
C LYS A 655 6.04 -1.69 37.07
N ALA A 656 6.03 -1.85 38.40
CA ALA A 656 6.77 -2.89 39.10
C ALA A 656 5.98 -4.20 39.33
N SER A 657 6.69 -5.32 39.50
CA SER A 657 6.08 -6.61 39.86
C SER A 657 5.32 -6.52 41.20
N MET A 658 4.08 -7.03 41.25
CA MET A 658 3.21 -6.94 42.43
C MET A 658 3.77 -7.72 43.62
N THR A 659 3.78 -7.11 44.81
CA THR A 659 3.71 -7.85 46.07
C THR A 659 2.23 -8.17 46.35
N GLN A 660 1.92 -9.09 47.29
CA GLN A 660 0.55 -9.55 47.53
C GLN A 660 -0.47 -8.40 47.75
N ASP A 661 -0.01 -7.26 48.25
CA ASP A 661 -0.87 -6.17 48.69
C ASP A 661 -0.57 -4.79 48.05
N ALA A 662 0.52 -4.61 47.28
CA ALA A 662 0.90 -3.30 46.73
C ALA A 662 1.53 -3.35 45.31
N VAL A 663 1.37 -2.25 44.55
CA VAL A 663 1.93 -2.02 43.20
C VAL A 663 2.54 -0.64 43.08
N ASP A 664 3.80 -0.57 42.66
CA ASP A 664 4.42 0.70 42.32
C ASP A 664 4.26 1.03 40.83
N VAL A 665 3.94 2.28 40.54
CA VAL A 665 3.77 2.83 39.19
C VAL A 665 4.57 4.12 39.07
N LYS A 666 5.30 4.27 37.96
CA LYS A 666 6.07 5.47 37.62
C LYS A 666 5.63 6.03 36.28
N ALA A 667 5.35 7.33 36.21
CA ALA A 667 4.85 8.00 35.01
C ALA A 667 5.79 9.14 34.57
N HIS A 668 6.04 9.26 33.26
CA HIS A 668 6.88 10.29 32.63
C HIS A 668 6.13 10.96 31.47
N ILE A 669 6.24 12.29 31.32
CA ILE A 669 5.79 13.00 30.10
C ILE A 669 7.00 13.20 29.19
N VAL A 670 6.83 12.97 27.88
CA VAL A 670 7.88 13.19 26.86
C VAL A 670 7.34 13.93 25.64
N SER A 671 8.13 14.90 25.16
CA SER A 671 7.90 15.56 23.86
C SER A 671 8.24 14.57 22.75
N ASN A 672 7.42 14.55 21.71
CA ASN A 672 7.45 13.47 20.73
C ASN A 672 8.74 13.44 19.90
N THR A 673 9.58 12.45 20.17
CA THR A 673 10.47 11.85 19.19
C THR A 673 10.56 10.35 19.46
N MET A 674 10.59 9.55 18.38
CA MET A 674 10.82 8.10 18.45
C MET A 674 12.12 7.74 19.19
N ASP A 675 13.11 8.63 19.11
CA ASP A 675 14.43 8.43 19.69
C ASP A 675 14.44 8.64 21.22
N ILE A 676 13.67 9.59 21.76
CA ILE A 676 13.56 9.80 23.21
C ILE A 676 12.82 8.65 23.89
N VAL A 677 11.76 8.11 23.27
CA VAL A 677 11.00 6.99 23.83
C VAL A 677 11.88 5.74 23.93
N LYS A 678 12.67 5.45 22.90
CA LYS A 678 13.64 4.36 22.90
C LYS A 678 14.75 4.58 23.93
N ALA A 679 15.33 5.79 23.96
CA ALA A 679 16.36 6.14 24.94
C ALA A 679 15.84 6.01 26.39
N LEU A 680 14.60 6.44 26.66
CA LEU A 680 13.98 6.32 27.99
C LEU A 680 13.69 4.87 28.36
N GLN A 681 13.27 4.02 27.41
CA GLN A 681 13.09 2.58 27.63
C GLN A 681 14.40 1.90 28.01
N GLU A 682 15.48 2.17 27.27
CA GLU A 682 16.82 1.63 27.55
C GLU A 682 17.34 2.13 28.90
N TYR A 683 17.20 3.43 29.18
CA TYR A 683 17.60 4.06 30.44
C TYR A 683 16.87 3.46 31.65
N MET A 684 15.55 3.33 31.59
CA MET A 684 14.73 2.76 32.68
C MET A 684 15.03 1.28 32.92
N SER A 685 15.27 0.50 31.86
CA SER A 685 15.64 -0.91 31.95
C SER A 685 16.98 -1.13 32.66
N GLN A 686 17.89 -0.14 32.59
CA GLN A 686 19.21 -0.19 33.24
C GLN A 686 19.19 0.32 34.68
N LEU A 687 18.36 1.33 34.99
CA LEU A 687 18.34 1.99 36.29
C LEU A 687 17.51 1.29 37.36
N ASP A 688 16.35 0.76 37.00
CA ASP A 688 15.48 0.09 37.96
C ASP A 688 14.79 -1.13 37.30
N PRO A 689 15.44 -2.31 37.33
CA PRO A 689 14.94 -3.52 36.67
C PRO A 689 13.64 -4.04 37.28
N LYS A 690 13.17 -3.47 38.41
CA LYS A 690 11.87 -3.79 38.99
C LYS A 690 10.74 -3.27 38.13
N PHE A 691 10.95 -2.17 37.39
CA PHE A 691 9.95 -1.54 36.53
C PHE A 691 10.11 -2.00 35.08
N TYR A 692 9.05 -2.57 34.52
CA TYR A 692 8.97 -2.87 33.09
C TYR A 692 8.03 -1.90 32.39
N TRP A 693 8.24 -1.75 31.07
CA TRP A 693 7.38 -0.94 30.22
C TRP A 693 5.94 -1.42 30.33
N TRP A 694 5.05 -0.53 30.74
CA TRP A 694 3.65 -0.88 30.91
C TRP A 694 2.81 -0.36 29.74
N ASP A 695 2.90 0.93 29.44
CA ASP A 695 2.10 1.57 28.39
C ASP A 695 2.56 3.01 28.04
N SER A 696 2.03 3.57 26.95
CA SER A 696 2.14 5.00 26.62
C SER A 696 0.80 5.57 26.16
N ILE A 697 0.46 6.76 26.64
CA ILE A 697 -0.82 7.43 26.43
C ILE A 697 -0.58 8.75 25.72
N THR A 698 -1.32 8.99 24.64
CA THR A 698 -1.28 10.28 23.95
C THR A 698 -1.97 11.36 24.79
N CYS A 699 -1.27 12.47 25.05
CA CYS A 699 -1.85 13.62 25.74
C CYS A 699 -2.39 14.62 24.71
N GLN A 700 -3.70 14.56 24.43
CA GLN A 700 -4.34 15.45 23.47
C GLN A 700 -4.66 16.80 24.14
N GLY A 701 -3.98 17.88 23.76
CA GLY A 701 -4.29 19.23 24.24
C GLY A 701 -3.37 19.79 25.33
N LEU A 702 -2.11 19.32 25.39
CA LEU A 702 -1.06 20.03 26.13
C LEU A 702 -0.82 21.42 25.49
N ARG A 703 -0.63 22.44 26.32
CA ARG A 703 -0.44 23.84 25.96
C ARG A 703 0.91 24.33 26.49
N PRO A 704 1.73 25.01 25.68
CA PRO A 704 3.00 25.59 26.11
C PRO A 704 2.85 26.49 27.35
N HIS A 705 3.84 26.46 28.25
CA HIS A 705 3.94 27.24 29.48
C HIS A 705 2.74 27.06 30.43
N GLN A 706 1.91 26.06 30.18
CA GLN A 706 0.82 25.67 31.07
C GLN A 706 1.36 24.63 32.05
N ILE A 707 1.05 24.85 33.33
CA ILE A 707 1.38 23.89 34.37
C ILE A 707 0.29 22.81 34.39
N TYR A 708 0.68 21.55 34.31
CA TYR A 708 -0.20 20.39 34.32
C TYR A 708 -0.07 19.60 35.62
N CYS A 709 -1.20 19.27 36.23
CA CYS A 709 -1.31 18.45 37.41
C CYS A 709 -1.78 17.05 37.04
N LEU A 710 -1.11 16.02 37.54
CA LEU A 710 -1.53 14.63 37.41
C LEU A 710 -2.27 14.22 38.68
N GLN A 711 -3.56 13.88 38.56
CA GLN A 711 -4.34 13.25 39.62
C GLN A 711 -4.46 11.76 39.34
N ALA A 712 -4.13 10.98 40.37
CA ALA A 712 -4.35 9.55 40.38
C ALA A 712 -5.47 9.25 41.38
N THR A 713 -6.43 8.43 40.97
CA THR A 713 -7.48 7.87 41.86
C THR A 713 -7.53 6.36 41.67
N VAL A 714 -7.86 5.64 42.73
CA VAL A 714 -7.90 4.17 42.70
C VAL A 714 -9.29 3.70 43.12
N GLU A 715 -9.89 2.86 42.29
CA GLU A 715 -11.11 2.12 42.63
C GLU A 715 -10.70 0.77 43.22
N GLY A 716 -11.13 0.49 44.46
CA GLY A 716 -10.85 -0.77 45.13
C GLY A 716 -9.50 -0.87 45.86
N GLY A 717 -8.87 0.26 46.18
CA GLY A 717 -7.58 0.34 46.87
C GLY A 717 -7.29 1.72 47.46
N THR A 718 -6.20 1.83 48.21
CA THR A 718 -5.65 3.10 48.70
C THR A 718 -4.44 3.51 47.86
N LEU A 719 -4.26 4.81 47.66
CA LEU A 719 -3.17 5.38 46.89
C LEU A 719 -2.30 6.21 47.83
N ASP A 720 -1.02 5.84 47.96
CA ASP A 720 -0.02 6.65 48.63
C ASP A 720 0.89 7.27 47.54
N LEU A 721 0.85 8.60 47.44
CA LEU A 721 1.82 9.35 46.63
C LEU A 721 3.11 9.49 47.46
N ALA A 722 4.22 8.97 46.96
CA ALA A 722 5.50 9.12 47.67
C ALA A 722 6.01 10.56 47.58
N ASP A 723 6.42 11.10 48.72
CA ASP A 723 6.96 12.44 48.89
C ASP A 723 8.44 12.51 48.43
N PRO A 724 8.89 13.55 47.69
CA PRO A 724 8.10 14.65 47.17
C PRO A 724 7.63 14.39 45.74
N GLY A 725 6.32 14.50 45.53
CA GLY A 725 5.77 14.69 44.19
C GLY A 725 6.40 15.91 43.50
N PRO A 726 6.34 16.02 42.16
CA PRO A 726 6.90 17.18 41.48
C PRO A 726 6.27 18.47 42.04
N PRO A 727 7.07 19.40 42.57
CA PRO A 727 6.56 20.55 43.31
C PRO A 727 5.84 21.49 42.33
N GLY A 728 4.54 21.69 42.51
CA GLY A 728 3.79 22.75 41.84
C GLY A 728 3.16 22.43 40.48
N GLY A 729 3.26 21.18 39.98
CA GLY A 729 2.79 20.79 38.65
C GLY A 729 3.89 20.84 37.58
N LEU A 730 3.63 20.27 36.41
CA LEU A 730 4.59 20.20 35.30
C LEU A 730 4.32 21.32 34.30
N GLU A 731 5.19 22.32 34.22
CA GLU A 731 5.16 23.26 33.11
C GLU A 731 5.53 22.52 31.82
N TYR A 732 4.54 22.36 30.93
CA TYR A 732 4.80 21.83 29.60
C TYR A 732 5.29 22.97 28.73
N GLU A 733 6.56 22.95 28.37
CA GLU A 733 7.08 23.87 27.36
C GLU A 733 6.87 23.20 25.99
N ASP A 734 6.06 23.83 25.11
CA ASP A 734 6.04 23.49 23.68
C ASP A 734 7.23 24.17 23.02
N THR A 735 8.41 23.73 23.43
CA THR A 735 9.64 24.08 22.77
C THR A 735 9.94 22.96 21.79
N LEU A 736 10.19 23.34 20.53
CA LEU A 736 10.79 22.47 19.52
C LEU A 736 12.19 21.96 19.95
N ASP A 737 12.66 22.33 21.16
CA ASP A 737 13.78 21.75 21.90
C ASP A 737 13.48 20.29 22.32
N CYS A 738 13.57 19.41 21.35
CA CYS A 738 13.51 17.97 21.49
C CYS A 738 14.74 17.43 22.26
N ASN A 739 14.62 17.29 23.59
CA ASN A 739 15.33 16.29 24.43
C ASN A 739 14.91 16.28 25.92
N ARG A 740 13.73 16.81 26.27
CA ARG A 740 13.33 16.96 27.69
C ARG A 740 12.46 15.79 28.15
N ILE A 741 12.96 15.01 29.10
CA ILE A 741 12.16 14.11 29.93
C ILE A 741 11.68 14.92 31.13
N TYR A 742 10.38 15.10 31.27
CA TYR A 742 9.81 15.84 32.38
C TYR A 742 9.89 15.01 33.69
N PRO A 743 9.96 15.66 34.87
CA PRO A 743 9.99 14.98 36.16
C PRO A 743 8.92 13.91 36.29
N SER A 744 9.30 12.76 36.84
CA SER A 744 8.42 11.61 36.95
C SER A 744 7.49 11.70 38.15
N PHE A 745 6.27 11.20 38.00
CA PHE A 745 5.38 10.93 39.13
C PHE A 745 5.59 9.49 39.60
N HIS A 746 5.72 9.29 40.91
CA HIS A 746 5.78 7.97 41.52
C HIS A 746 4.59 7.77 42.46
N MET A 747 3.94 6.62 42.34
CA MET A 747 2.77 6.28 43.14
C MET A 747 2.78 4.81 43.55
N THR A 748 2.39 4.56 44.79
CA THR A 748 2.20 3.22 45.33
C THR A 748 0.70 2.99 45.53
N VAL A 749 0.18 1.94 44.91
CA VAL A 749 -1.22 1.54 45.01
C VAL A 749 -1.35 0.30 45.87
N GLN A 750 -2.04 0.41 47.00
CA GLN A 750 -2.33 -0.69 47.91
C GLN A 750 -3.75 -1.22 47.70
N ARG A 751 -3.91 -2.54 47.79
CA ARG A 751 -5.22 -3.18 47.60
C ARG A 751 -6.06 -3.11 48.87
N HIS A 752 -7.33 -2.75 48.75
CA HIS A 752 -8.26 -2.82 49.87
C HIS A 752 -8.65 -4.29 50.14
N PRO A 753 -8.69 -4.75 51.41
CA PRO A 753 -8.97 -6.15 51.74
C PRO A 753 -10.31 -6.68 51.21
N ASP A 754 -11.31 -5.81 51.09
CA ASP A 754 -12.65 -6.17 50.60
C ASP A 754 -12.85 -6.01 49.07
N SER A 755 -11.82 -5.61 48.32
CA SER A 755 -11.95 -5.37 46.88
C SER A 755 -11.38 -6.50 46.01
N GLU A 756 -12.21 -7.06 45.12
CA GLU A 756 -11.80 -8.07 44.13
C GLU A 756 -11.02 -7.48 42.94
N ARG A 757 -11.12 -6.16 42.70
CA ARG A 757 -10.51 -5.49 41.54
C ARG A 757 -9.79 -4.22 41.96
N LEU A 758 -8.56 -4.05 41.46
CA LEU A 758 -7.77 -2.84 41.66
C LEU A 758 -7.68 -2.10 40.33
N GLN A 759 -8.20 -0.88 40.27
CA GLN A 759 -8.20 -0.08 39.05
C GLN A 759 -7.66 1.31 39.32
N LEU A 760 -6.59 1.68 38.61
CA LEU A 760 -5.97 2.98 38.66
C LEU A 760 -6.55 3.87 37.56
N ASN A 761 -6.99 5.06 37.94
CA ASN A 761 -7.47 6.10 37.04
C ASN A 761 -6.51 7.29 37.14
N LEU A 762 -5.85 7.62 36.03
CA LEU A 762 -4.94 8.75 35.89
C LEU A 762 -5.61 9.84 35.08
N GLN A 763 -5.56 11.09 35.55
CA GLN A 763 -6.11 12.26 34.87
C GLN A 763 -5.10 13.39 34.92
N LEU A 764 -4.79 13.97 33.77
CA LEU A 764 -3.93 15.14 33.64
C LEU A 764 -4.80 16.35 33.30
N TYR A 765 -4.64 17.46 34.02
CA TYR A 765 -5.41 18.70 33.83
C TYR A 765 -4.52 19.93 34.03
N PRO A 766 -4.86 21.09 33.44
CA PRO A 766 -4.14 22.34 33.68
C PRO A 766 -4.35 22.82 35.11
N GLN A 767 -3.31 23.35 35.74
CA GLN A 767 -3.37 23.98 37.04
C GLN A 767 -4.33 25.17 36.99
N GLY A 768 -5.35 25.16 37.85
CA GLY A 768 -6.42 26.17 37.90
C GLY A 768 -7.66 25.84 37.07
N GLU A 769 -7.65 24.76 36.27
CA GLU A 769 -8.79 24.29 35.46
C GLU A 769 -9.12 22.81 35.76
N ASP A 770 -9.54 22.50 36.99
CA ASP A 770 -9.79 21.12 37.49
C ASP A 770 -10.86 20.33 36.70
N THR A 771 -11.56 20.97 35.77
CA THR A 771 -12.60 20.35 34.93
C THR A 771 -12.11 20.00 33.51
N ASN A 772 -10.93 20.47 33.11
CA ASN A 772 -10.44 20.38 31.74
C ASN A 772 -9.39 19.26 31.59
N VAL A 773 -9.83 18.00 31.60
CA VAL A 773 -8.93 16.84 31.57
C VAL A 773 -8.30 16.68 30.18
N VAL A 774 -6.99 16.88 30.08
CA VAL A 774 -6.16 16.77 28.86
C VAL A 774 -5.88 15.32 28.48
N CYS A 775 -5.68 14.45 29.47
CA CYS A 775 -5.65 13.01 29.21
C CYS A 775 -6.20 12.24 30.40
N SER A 776 -6.97 11.18 30.13
CA SER A 776 -7.53 10.30 31.15
C SER A 776 -7.25 8.86 30.77
N CYS A 777 -6.71 8.09 31.70
CA CYS A 777 -6.41 6.68 31.49
C CYS A 777 -6.90 5.84 32.67
N LYS A 778 -7.74 4.84 32.36
CA LYS A 778 -8.15 3.82 33.34
C LYS A 778 -7.37 2.54 33.04
N ARG A 779 -6.67 2.01 34.03
CA ARG A 779 -5.85 0.79 33.91
C ARG A 779 -6.11 -0.16 35.08
N ARG A 780 -6.36 -1.43 34.75
CA ARG A 780 -6.47 -2.47 35.76
C ARG A 780 -5.08 -2.88 36.23
N LEU A 781 -4.91 -2.92 37.53
CA LEU A 781 -3.73 -3.46 38.19
C LEU A 781 -4.04 -4.92 38.53
N TYR A 782 -3.76 -5.84 37.60
CA TYR A 782 -4.03 -7.27 37.82
C TYR A 782 -3.16 -7.81 38.97
N GLY A 783 -3.79 -8.17 40.09
CA GLY A 783 -3.22 -8.96 41.19
C GLY A 783 -3.92 -10.33 41.26
N GLY A 784 -3.13 -11.37 41.56
CA GLY A 784 -3.64 -12.73 41.77
C GLY A 784 -4.82 -12.75 42.76
N ALA A 785 -5.85 -13.52 42.45
CA ALA A 785 -6.97 -13.72 43.36
C ALA A 785 -6.57 -14.64 44.52
N ALA A 786 -7.11 -14.32 45.69
CA ALA A 786 -7.00 -15.06 46.93
C ALA A 786 -7.49 -16.51 46.80
N ALA A 787 -6.90 -17.39 47.61
CA ALA A 787 -7.24 -18.80 47.69
C ALA A 787 -8.70 -19.03 48.11
N GLY A 788 -9.50 -19.60 47.22
CA GLY A 788 -10.86 -20.05 47.51
C GLY A 788 -11.48 -20.78 46.32
N GLN A 789 -11.42 -22.11 46.35
CA GLN A 789 -12.02 -23.08 45.42
C GLN A 789 -11.41 -23.15 44.01
N ILE A 790 -10.42 -24.05 43.90
CA ILE A 790 -9.91 -24.61 42.64
C ILE A 790 -10.99 -25.52 42.04
N THR A 791 -11.66 -25.06 40.99
CA THR A 791 -12.32 -25.94 40.01
C THR A 791 -12.09 -25.42 38.58
N SER A 792 -11.34 -26.24 37.83
CA SER A 792 -11.19 -26.35 36.38
C SER A 792 -10.70 -25.16 35.52
N GLU A 793 -9.48 -25.36 35.01
CA GLU A 793 -8.83 -24.80 33.81
C GLU A 793 -8.47 -23.29 33.81
N ALA A 794 -7.16 -23.02 33.89
CA ALA A 794 -6.54 -21.72 33.70
C ALA A 794 -7.09 -20.98 32.47
N ASP A 795 -7.33 -19.67 32.61
CA ASP A 795 -7.88 -18.85 31.54
C ASP A 795 -6.97 -18.89 30.31
N VAL A 796 -7.42 -19.60 29.27
CA VAL A 796 -6.71 -19.81 28.00
C VAL A 796 -6.29 -18.48 27.35
N GLN A 797 -6.96 -17.37 27.70
CA GLN A 797 -6.69 -16.05 27.18
C GLN A 797 -5.31 -15.51 27.57
N LEU A 798 -4.74 -15.95 28.69
CA LEU A 798 -3.40 -15.54 29.13
C LEU A 798 -2.30 -15.95 28.13
N HIS A 799 -2.56 -16.94 27.27
CA HIS A 799 -1.63 -17.43 26.27
C HIS A 799 -1.84 -16.83 24.87
N PHE A 800 -2.90 -16.03 24.67
CA PHE A 800 -3.26 -15.53 23.33
C PHE A 800 -2.21 -14.59 22.76
N HIS A 801 -1.63 -13.71 23.57
CA HIS A 801 -0.58 -12.80 23.11
C HIS A 801 0.69 -13.56 22.71
N PHE A 802 1.08 -14.60 23.45
CA PHE A 802 2.22 -15.42 23.09
C PHE A 802 1.99 -16.17 21.78
N ILE A 803 0.78 -16.72 21.60
CA ILE A 803 0.39 -17.46 20.38
C ILE A 803 0.27 -16.50 19.18
N LYS A 804 -0.26 -15.28 19.37
CA LYS A 804 -0.25 -14.21 18.36
C LYS A 804 1.16 -14.00 17.82
N GLU A 805 2.12 -13.81 18.71
CA GLU A 805 3.49 -13.48 18.32
C GLU A 805 4.20 -14.63 17.61
N LYS A 806 3.98 -15.88 18.04
CA LYS A 806 4.71 -17.04 17.53
C LYS A 806 4.06 -17.77 16.35
N VAL A 807 2.72 -17.77 16.27
CA VAL A 807 1.98 -18.52 15.25
C VAL A 807 1.58 -17.65 14.07
N SER A 808 1.46 -16.33 14.24
CA SER A 808 0.84 -15.37 13.31
C SER A 808 0.73 -15.75 11.84
N VAL A 809 1.81 -16.13 11.15
CA VAL A 809 1.77 -16.48 9.71
C VAL A 809 0.97 -17.78 9.42
N TYR A 810 0.95 -18.73 10.35
CA TYR A 810 0.27 -20.04 10.28
C TYR A 810 -1.11 -20.06 10.96
N TRP A 811 -1.69 -18.89 11.27
CA TRP A 811 -2.95 -18.78 12.00
C TRP A 811 -4.13 -19.48 11.30
N LYS A 812 -4.12 -19.61 9.98
CA LYS A 812 -5.17 -20.27 9.19
C LYS A 812 -5.19 -21.79 9.41
N ASP A 813 -4.01 -22.40 9.51
CA ASP A 813 -3.88 -23.83 9.78
C ASP A 813 -4.37 -24.13 11.20
N LEU A 814 -3.95 -23.31 12.17
CA LEU A 814 -4.46 -23.39 13.54
C LEU A 814 -6.00 -23.18 13.59
N ALA A 815 -6.55 -22.22 12.86
CA ALA A 815 -7.99 -21.97 12.79
C ALA A 815 -8.77 -23.20 12.27
N PHE A 816 -8.23 -23.89 11.26
CA PHE A 816 -8.81 -25.10 10.72
C PHE A 816 -8.90 -26.22 11.77
N PHE A 817 -7.81 -26.50 12.50
CA PHE A 817 -7.79 -27.53 13.56
C PHE A 817 -8.61 -27.13 14.79
N LEU A 818 -8.81 -25.84 15.04
CA LEU A 818 -9.74 -25.34 16.06
C LEU A 818 -11.22 -25.44 15.64
N GLY A 819 -11.49 -25.87 14.41
CA GLY A 819 -12.81 -26.19 13.89
C GLY A 819 -13.49 -25.06 13.12
N PHE A 820 -12.74 -24.08 12.61
CA PHE A 820 -13.28 -23.04 11.74
C PHE A 820 -13.45 -23.56 10.31
N ARG A 821 -14.57 -23.21 9.68
CA ARG A 821 -14.81 -23.49 8.26
C ARG A 821 -14.16 -22.38 7.42
N ARG A 822 -13.79 -22.68 6.17
CA ARG A 822 -13.16 -21.69 5.26
C ARG A 822 -13.86 -20.32 5.22
N PRO A 823 -15.21 -20.22 5.17
CA PRO A 823 -15.87 -18.92 5.18
C PRO A 823 -15.65 -18.12 6.48
N ASP A 824 -15.47 -18.78 7.62
CA ASP A 824 -15.18 -18.12 8.90
C ASP A 824 -13.74 -17.60 8.94
N ILE A 825 -12.80 -18.36 8.34
CA ILE A 825 -11.39 -17.96 8.23
C ILE A 825 -11.28 -16.77 7.27
N ASP A 826 -11.96 -16.83 6.12
CA ASP A 826 -12.03 -15.72 5.17
C ASP A 826 -12.68 -14.49 5.81
N ALA A 827 -13.76 -14.66 6.57
CA ALA A 827 -14.40 -13.55 7.29
C ALA A 827 -13.48 -12.90 8.33
N ILE A 828 -12.58 -13.66 8.97
CA ILE A 828 -11.58 -13.11 9.90
C ILE A 828 -10.44 -12.43 9.13
N GLN A 829 -10.00 -13.02 8.01
CA GLN A 829 -8.93 -12.49 7.17
C GLN A 829 -9.31 -11.16 6.51
N TYR A 830 -10.55 -11.04 6.03
CA TYR A 830 -11.05 -9.85 5.34
C TYR A 830 -11.84 -8.93 6.28
N LYS A 831 -11.74 -9.15 7.60
CA LYS A 831 -12.38 -8.27 8.58
C LYS A 831 -11.68 -6.91 8.55
N PRO A 832 -12.40 -5.78 8.41
CA PRO A 832 -11.79 -4.45 8.25
C PRO A 832 -10.88 -4.01 9.40
N THR A 833 -11.02 -4.64 10.57
CA THR A 833 -10.23 -4.37 11.78
C THR A 833 -8.89 -5.10 11.81
N ASN A 834 -8.70 -6.14 11.00
CA ASN A 834 -7.48 -6.97 11.02
C ASN A 834 -6.57 -6.55 9.87
N ARG A 835 -5.39 -6.01 10.20
CA ARG A 835 -4.47 -5.43 9.21
C ARG A 835 -3.35 -6.39 8.81
N ASP A 836 -2.96 -7.27 9.73
CA ASP A 836 -1.91 -8.26 9.51
C ASP A 836 -2.29 -9.67 9.98
N ALA A 837 -1.38 -10.62 9.78
CA ALA A 837 -1.58 -12.01 10.19
C ALA A 837 -1.67 -12.17 11.72
N LYS A 838 -1.09 -11.24 12.50
CA LYS A 838 -1.13 -11.26 13.96
C LYS A 838 -2.51 -10.84 14.48
N ASP A 839 -3.11 -9.82 13.89
CA ASP A 839 -4.46 -9.37 14.22
C ASP A 839 -5.48 -10.43 13.82
N CYS A 840 -5.34 -11.02 12.64
CA CYS A 840 -6.15 -12.17 12.24
C CYS A 840 -6.03 -13.34 13.24
N CYS A 841 -4.81 -13.61 13.73
CA CYS A 841 -4.58 -14.65 14.73
C CYS A 841 -5.26 -14.33 16.06
N MET A 842 -5.18 -13.09 16.55
CA MET A 842 -5.87 -12.68 17.79
C MET A 842 -7.38 -12.75 17.65
N ASP A 843 -7.92 -12.21 16.58
CA ASP A 843 -9.36 -12.21 16.33
C ASP A 843 -9.90 -13.63 16.17
N MET A 844 -9.11 -14.53 15.58
CA MET A 844 -9.43 -15.96 15.50
C MET A 844 -9.45 -16.62 16.88
N LEU A 845 -8.45 -16.38 17.74
CA LEU A 845 -8.38 -16.94 19.09
C LEU A 845 -9.54 -16.42 19.98
N GLU A 846 -9.87 -15.13 19.86
CA GLU A 846 -11.01 -14.54 20.55
C GLU A 846 -12.35 -15.07 20.01
N ALA A 847 -12.50 -15.21 18.69
CA ALA A 847 -13.68 -15.80 18.07
C ALA A 847 -13.83 -17.27 18.49
N TRP A 848 -12.73 -18.01 18.62
CA TRP A 848 -12.73 -19.40 19.04
C TRP A 848 -13.24 -19.54 20.48
N ARG A 849 -12.71 -18.70 21.38
CA ARG A 849 -13.17 -18.63 22.77
C ARG A 849 -14.63 -18.22 22.86
N ARG A 850 -15.06 -17.18 22.13
CA ARG A 850 -16.47 -16.73 22.11
C ARG A 850 -17.42 -17.84 21.62
N ARG A 851 -17.01 -18.62 20.61
CA ARG A 851 -17.83 -19.73 20.05
C ARG A 851 -17.94 -20.93 20.98
N ARG A 852 -16.90 -21.20 21.77
CA ARG A 852 -16.79 -22.42 22.61
C ARG A 852 -17.08 -22.17 24.09
N GLY A 853 -17.02 -20.92 24.56
CA GLY A 853 -17.24 -20.55 25.96
C GLY A 853 -16.31 -21.34 26.90
N ASP A 854 -16.89 -21.93 27.95
CA ASP A 854 -16.18 -22.74 28.95
C ASP A 854 -15.57 -24.03 28.37
N ALA A 855 -15.96 -24.43 27.15
CA ALA A 855 -15.35 -25.56 26.45
C ALA A 855 -14.05 -25.21 25.71
N ALA A 856 -13.61 -23.94 25.74
CA ALA A 856 -12.38 -23.42 25.13
C ALA A 856 -11.20 -23.57 26.10
N THR A 857 -10.61 -24.76 26.12
CA THR A 857 -9.62 -25.11 27.15
C THR A 857 -8.20 -25.14 26.59
N ILE A 858 -7.20 -24.90 27.45
CA ILE A 858 -5.79 -24.93 27.05
C ILE A 858 -5.40 -26.28 26.46
N GLN A 859 -5.97 -27.39 26.96
CA GLN A 859 -5.70 -28.74 26.44
C GLN A 859 -6.18 -28.93 24.99
N LYS A 860 -7.30 -28.29 24.60
CA LYS A 860 -7.78 -28.33 23.21
C LYS A 860 -6.94 -27.45 22.28
N LEU A 861 -6.45 -26.32 22.80
CA LEU A 861 -5.57 -25.43 22.05
C LEU A 861 -4.20 -26.09 21.79
N LEU A 862 -3.61 -26.75 22.80
CA LEU A 862 -2.37 -27.50 22.65
C LEU A 862 -2.52 -28.66 21.66
N ARG A 863 -3.65 -29.39 21.70
CA ARG A 863 -3.93 -30.45 20.72
C ARG A 863 -4.02 -29.92 19.29
N ALA A 864 -4.72 -28.80 19.07
CA ALA A 864 -4.83 -28.18 17.76
C ALA A 864 -3.49 -27.65 17.24
N LEU A 865 -2.62 -27.15 18.11
CA LEU A 865 -1.25 -26.74 17.76
C LEU A 865 -0.38 -27.94 17.35
N THR A 866 -0.47 -29.06 18.08
CA THR A 866 0.21 -30.31 17.70
C THR A 866 -0.29 -30.85 16.36
N GLU A 867 -1.62 -30.86 16.13
CA GLU A 867 -2.21 -31.30 14.85
C GLU A 867 -1.85 -30.38 13.67
N ALA A 868 -1.60 -29.09 13.94
CA ALA A 868 -1.08 -28.12 12.97
C ALA A 868 0.44 -28.24 12.71
N GLY A 869 1.13 -29.19 13.36
CA GLY A 869 2.57 -29.41 13.17
C GLY A 869 3.48 -28.44 13.94
N LEU A 870 2.96 -27.71 14.93
CA LEU A 870 3.67 -26.67 15.70
C LEU A 870 4.12 -27.19 17.09
N GLN A 871 4.85 -28.30 17.12
CA GLN A 871 5.23 -29.00 18.36
C GLN A 871 6.21 -28.20 19.23
N ASP A 872 7.10 -27.42 18.61
CA ASP A 872 8.07 -26.53 19.27
C ASP A 872 7.40 -25.43 20.13
N ILE A 873 6.24 -24.92 19.67
CA ILE A 873 5.45 -23.93 20.40
C ILE A 873 4.69 -24.58 21.57
N VAL A 874 4.24 -25.82 21.39
CA VAL A 874 3.59 -26.62 22.45
C VAL A 874 4.58 -26.90 23.59
N ASP A 875 5.82 -27.26 23.28
CA ASP A 875 6.85 -27.53 24.27
C ASP A 875 7.20 -26.26 25.08
N GLN A 876 7.26 -25.09 24.42
CA GLN A 876 7.45 -23.79 25.09
C GLN A 876 6.27 -23.39 25.99
N LEU A 877 5.03 -23.60 25.54
CA LEU A 877 3.83 -23.34 26.36
C LEU A 877 3.74 -24.26 27.58
N ASN A 878 4.22 -25.50 27.46
CA ASN A 878 4.33 -26.41 28.59
C ASN A 878 5.46 -26.03 29.56
N ALA A 879 6.58 -25.48 29.05
CA ALA A 879 7.68 -24.97 29.89
C ALA A 879 7.29 -23.72 30.71
N MET A 880 6.34 -22.91 30.24
CA MET A 880 5.79 -21.75 30.96
C MET A 880 4.86 -22.12 32.14
N LYS A 881 4.56 -23.41 32.36
CA LYS A 881 3.69 -23.90 33.43
C LYS A 881 4.44 -24.41 34.68
N ILE A 882 5.72 -24.10 34.84
CA ILE A 882 6.50 -24.41 36.06
C ILE A 882 6.65 -23.15 36.92
#